data_AF-Q7XNV5-F1
#
_entry.id   AF-Q7XNV5-F1
#
_cell.length_a   1.000
_cell.length_b   1.000
_cell.length_c   1.000
_cell.angle_alpha   90.00
_cell.angle_beta   90.00
_cell.angle_gamma   90.00
#
_symmetry.space_group_name_H-M   'P 1'
#
loop_
_entity.id
_entity.type
_entity.pdbx_description
1 polymer ?
#
loop_
_entity_poly.entity_id
_entity_poly.type
_entity_poly.pdbx_seq_one_letter_code
_entity_poly.pdbx_strand_id
1 'polypeptide(L)'
;MELTGVLPDCIGNLTSLQSLLLARNNLEGTIPESLARSSSLIELNLSRNNLSGEIPPSFFNGSSKLVTVDLQTNSFVGKIPLPRNMGTLRFLDLTGNLLSGRIPPSLANISSLSSILLGQNNLSGPIPESLSQIANLNKLDLSGNRLSGFVPVTLYNKSSLEFFGIGNNSLIGKIPPDIGHTLPNLKSLVMSLNRFDGSIPTSLANASNLQMLDLSSNHLSGSVPALGSLRNLNKLLLGSNRLGADIWSLITSLTNCTRLLELSMDGNNLNGSLPKSIGNLSTHLQKLKFGGNQITGIIPDEIGKLINLSLLEINTNKQSGQIPMTIGNLKKLFILNLSMNELSGQIPSTIGNLSQLGQLYLDNNNLSGKIPANIGQCIRLAMLNLSVNNLDGSIPIELVNISSLSLGLDLSNNKLSGLIPQQVGTLHNLGHLNFSNNQLSGQIPSSLIQCAVLLSLNLENNNLSGSIPESLSQLPAIQQIDLSENNLSGVVPTGGIFGKPNSVNLKGNKGLCALTSIFALPICPTSPAKRKKNNTRWLLIVILIPTVTVALFSILCIMFTLRKESTTQQSSNYKETMKRVSYGDILKATNWFSPVNKISSSHTGSVYIGRFEFDTDLVAIKVFHLDEQGAHNSFFRECEVLKCTRHRNLVKAITLCSTVDFDNNEFKALIYEFMANGNLEMFVHPKLYQGSPKRVLTLGQRISIAADIASALDYLHNQLVPPLIHCDLKPSNILLDYDMTSRIGDFGSAKFLSSNFTKPEGFVGFGGTIGYIPPEYGMGCKISTAGDVYSFGVLLLEMFTAKRPTDTQFGSDLSLHKYVDSAFPNTIGEVLDPHMPRDEKVVHDLWMQSFILPMIEIGLLCSKESPNDRPGMREVCAKIASIKQEFDKTM
;
A
#
# COMPACT_ATOMS: atom_id res chain seq x y z
N MET A 1 -28.15 13.72 -14.05
CA MET A 1 -27.30 14.86 -14.44
C MET A 1 -26.59 15.31 -13.19
N GLU A 2 -25.25 15.27 -13.18
CA GLU A 2 -24.44 15.81 -12.09
C GLU A 2 -24.14 17.28 -12.42
N LEU A 3 -24.42 18.18 -11.47
CA LEU A 3 -24.10 19.60 -11.61
C LEU A 3 -22.56 19.79 -11.55
N THR A 4 -22.04 20.70 -12.36
CA THR A 4 -20.60 21.02 -12.45
C THR A 4 -20.42 22.54 -12.40
N GLY A 5 -19.20 23.00 -12.12
CA GLY A 5 -18.86 24.43 -12.02
C GLY A 5 -18.98 25.00 -10.61
N VAL A 6 -18.80 26.32 -10.50
CA VAL A 6 -18.75 27.03 -9.21
C VAL A 6 -20.14 27.44 -8.73
N LEU A 7 -20.30 27.59 -7.41
CA LEU A 7 -21.48 28.23 -6.83
C LEU A 7 -21.46 29.73 -7.18
N PRO A 8 -22.48 30.25 -7.90
CA PRO A 8 -22.45 31.64 -8.32
C PRO A 8 -22.71 32.58 -7.14
N ASP A 9 -21.93 33.66 -7.02
CA ASP A 9 -22.07 34.65 -5.95
C ASP A 9 -23.49 35.24 -5.83
N CYS A 10 -24.21 35.35 -6.95
CA CYS A 10 -25.57 35.89 -6.96
C CYS A 10 -26.58 35.00 -6.21
N ILE A 11 -26.26 33.74 -5.90
CA ILE A 11 -27.13 32.86 -5.11
C ILE A 11 -27.35 33.38 -3.70
N GLY A 12 -26.36 34.11 -3.15
CA GLY A 12 -26.46 34.78 -1.85
C GLY A 12 -27.45 35.95 -1.83
N ASN A 13 -27.80 36.51 -3.00
CA ASN A 13 -28.75 37.62 -3.12
C ASN A 13 -30.22 37.15 -3.13
N LEU A 14 -30.45 35.83 -3.13
CA LEU A 14 -31.80 35.27 -3.10
C LEU A 14 -32.37 35.36 -1.67
N THR A 15 -33.03 36.47 -1.37
CA THR A 15 -33.56 36.79 -0.02
C THR A 15 -34.65 35.85 0.48
N SER A 16 -35.19 34.99 -0.40
CA SER A 16 -36.20 33.98 -0.06
C SER A 16 -35.66 32.54 -0.02
N LEU A 17 -34.37 32.34 -0.32
CA LEU A 17 -33.77 31.00 -0.34
C LEU A 17 -33.62 30.48 1.10
N GLN A 18 -34.28 29.36 1.39
CA GLN A 18 -34.26 28.72 2.72
C GLN A 18 -33.41 27.45 2.76
N SER A 19 -33.45 26.63 1.71
CA SER A 19 -32.68 25.39 1.63
C SER A 19 -31.90 25.34 0.32
N LEU A 20 -30.61 25.03 0.42
CA LEU A 20 -29.74 24.78 -0.73
C LEU A 20 -29.15 23.37 -0.62
N LEU A 21 -29.64 22.46 -1.46
CA LEU A 21 -29.31 21.03 -1.42
C LEU A 21 -28.65 20.60 -2.73
N LEU A 22 -27.32 20.60 -2.75
CA LEU A 22 -26.51 20.32 -3.94
C LEU A 22 -25.51 19.17 -3.70
N ALA A 23 -25.87 18.24 -2.81
CA ALA A 23 -25.04 17.10 -2.48
C ALA A 23 -24.80 16.15 -3.68
N ARG A 24 -23.66 15.45 -3.69
CA ARG A 24 -23.30 14.41 -4.69
C ARG A 24 -23.29 14.96 -6.12
N ASN A 25 -22.63 16.09 -6.31
CA ASN A 25 -22.37 16.68 -7.61
C ASN A 25 -20.85 16.86 -7.80
N ASN A 26 -20.45 17.51 -8.89
CA ASN A 26 -19.06 17.84 -9.18
C ASN A 26 -18.85 19.37 -9.11
N LEU A 27 -19.47 20.03 -8.13
CA LEU A 27 -19.28 21.47 -7.91
C LEU A 27 -17.88 21.77 -7.39
N GLU A 28 -17.28 22.84 -7.88
CA GLU A 28 -15.90 23.25 -7.58
C GLU A 28 -15.83 24.70 -7.09
N GLY A 29 -14.63 25.20 -6.77
CA GLY A 29 -14.43 26.55 -6.24
C GLY A 29 -14.77 26.67 -4.75
N THR A 30 -14.89 27.91 -4.27
CA THR A 30 -15.16 28.22 -2.85
C THR A 30 -16.65 28.39 -2.57
N ILE A 31 -17.03 28.44 -1.30
CA ILE A 31 -18.39 28.87 -0.94
C ILE A 31 -18.45 30.40 -0.99
N PRO A 32 -19.37 31.00 -1.79
CA PRO A 32 -19.55 32.44 -1.83
C PRO A 32 -19.80 33.06 -0.47
N GLU A 33 -19.06 34.13 -0.18
CA GLU A 33 -19.25 34.89 1.06
C GLU A 33 -20.65 35.55 1.10
N SER A 34 -21.24 35.88 -0.06
CA SER A 34 -22.62 36.34 -0.17
C SER A 34 -23.63 35.29 0.34
N LEU A 35 -23.42 34.02 -0.01
CA LEU A 35 -24.24 32.90 0.48
C LEU A 35 -24.07 32.72 1.99
N ALA A 36 -22.85 32.88 2.50
CA ALA A 36 -22.56 32.82 3.93
C ALA A 36 -23.22 33.94 4.74
N ARG A 37 -23.52 35.09 4.12
CA ARG A 37 -24.24 36.22 4.72
C ARG A 37 -25.76 36.14 4.57
N SER A 38 -26.29 35.12 3.92
CA SER A 38 -27.73 34.99 3.71
C SER A 38 -28.49 34.94 5.03
N SER A 39 -29.39 35.90 5.23
CA SER A 39 -30.24 35.99 6.43
C SER A 39 -31.49 35.11 6.36
N SER A 40 -31.73 34.43 5.24
CA SER A 40 -32.89 33.56 5.02
C SER A 40 -32.55 32.08 5.02
N LEU A 41 -31.27 31.72 4.83
CA LEU A 41 -30.85 30.32 4.68
C LEU A 41 -30.93 29.56 6.01
N ILE A 42 -31.60 28.42 5.97
CA ILE A 42 -31.87 27.51 7.10
C ILE A 42 -31.09 26.21 6.92
N GLU A 43 -31.02 25.69 5.70
CA GLU A 43 -30.37 24.42 5.41
C GLU A 43 -29.38 24.55 4.25
N LEU A 44 -28.15 24.12 4.49
CA LEU A 44 -27.09 24.08 3.50
C LEU A 44 -26.51 22.67 3.44
N ASN A 45 -26.69 21.99 2.32
CA ASN A 45 -26.05 20.72 2.03
C ASN A 45 -25.26 20.79 0.72
N LEU A 46 -23.93 20.84 0.85
CA LEU A 46 -22.99 20.85 -0.26
C LEU A 46 -22.08 19.61 -0.25
N SER A 47 -22.51 18.54 0.42
CA SER A 47 -21.69 17.35 0.63
C SER A 47 -21.31 16.60 -0.66
N ARG A 48 -20.17 15.91 -0.67
CA ARG A 48 -19.69 15.05 -1.75
C ARG A 48 -19.61 15.82 -3.06
N ASN A 49 -18.88 16.94 -3.03
CA ASN A 49 -18.51 17.76 -4.16
C ASN A 49 -16.98 17.93 -4.19
N ASN A 50 -16.48 18.82 -5.03
CA ASN A 50 -15.06 19.19 -5.12
C ASN A 50 -14.82 20.64 -4.65
N LEU A 51 -15.64 21.13 -3.70
CA LEU A 51 -15.51 22.50 -3.16
C LEU A 51 -14.25 22.62 -2.31
N SER A 52 -13.61 23.79 -2.34
CA SER A 52 -12.31 24.05 -1.70
C SER A 52 -12.27 25.43 -1.03
N GLY A 53 -11.10 25.84 -0.54
CA GLY A 53 -10.91 27.10 0.20
C GLY A 53 -11.29 27.00 1.67
N GLU A 54 -11.24 28.12 2.37
CA GLU A 54 -11.65 28.20 3.77
C GLU A 54 -13.18 28.23 3.91
N ILE A 55 -13.69 27.75 5.04
CA ILE A 55 -15.11 27.89 5.36
C ILE A 55 -15.37 29.35 5.78
N PRO A 56 -16.26 30.09 5.09
CA PRO A 56 -16.61 31.46 5.42
C PRO A 56 -16.95 31.66 6.91
N PRO A 57 -16.22 32.50 7.66
CA PRO A 57 -16.55 32.77 9.06
C PRO A 57 -17.94 33.38 9.26
N SER A 58 -18.44 34.06 8.23
CA SER A 58 -19.80 34.64 8.20
C SER A 58 -20.90 33.59 8.38
N PHE A 59 -20.65 32.31 8.04
CA PHE A 59 -21.59 31.22 8.34
C PHE A 59 -21.89 31.10 9.83
N PHE A 60 -20.88 31.42 10.65
CA PHE A 60 -20.93 31.25 12.09
C PHE A 60 -21.16 32.58 12.84
N ASN A 61 -21.83 33.53 12.19
CA ASN A 61 -22.21 34.80 12.80
C ASN A 61 -23.62 34.73 13.42
N GLY A 62 -23.88 35.53 14.46
CA GLY A 62 -25.11 35.48 15.26
C GLY A 62 -26.39 35.91 14.54
N SER A 63 -26.28 36.52 13.36
CA SER A 63 -27.41 36.88 12.49
C SER A 63 -27.89 35.74 11.58
N SER A 64 -27.15 34.62 11.52
CA SER A 64 -27.46 33.48 10.68
C SER A 64 -28.67 32.69 11.21
N LYS A 65 -29.52 32.21 10.29
CA LYS A 65 -30.67 31.34 10.60
C LYS A 65 -30.40 29.87 10.32
N LEU A 66 -29.16 29.51 10.00
CA LEU A 66 -28.78 28.14 9.68
C LEU A 66 -29.11 27.20 10.83
N VAL A 67 -29.73 26.09 10.48
CA VAL A 67 -30.07 24.96 11.35
C VAL A 67 -29.21 23.75 10.98
N THR A 68 -28.94 23.56 9.69
CA THR A 68 -28.17 22.42 9.16
C THR A 68 -27.08 22.92 8.21
N VAL A 69 -25.86 22.49 8.45
CA VAL A 69 -24.70 22.71 7.57
C VAL A 69 -23.99 21.36 7.35
N ASP A 70 -24.03 20.85 6.13
CA ASP A 70 -23.40 19.60 5.70
C ASP A 70 -22.42 19.88 4.56
N LEU A 71 -21.12 19.85 4.88
CA LEU A 71 -19.97 20.15 4.03
C LEU A 71 -18.96 19.00 3.93
N GLN A 72 -19.13 17.89 4.67
CA GLN A 72 -19.31 16.62 3.98
C GLN A 72 -18.41 16.24 2.79
N THR A 73 -17.23 15.64 2.92
CA THR A 73 -16.47 15.05 1.78
C THR A 73 -16.24 16.06 0.65
N ASN A 74 -15.39 17.05 0.92
CA ASN A 74 -14.96 18.10 0.00
C ASN A 74 -13.45 18.33 0.19
N SER A 75 -12.92 19.45 -0.28
CA SER A 75 -11.50 19.85 -0.15
C SER A 75 -11.34 21.14 0.68
N PHE A 76 -12.22 21.40 1.67
CA PHE A 76 -12.11 22.59 2.52
C PHE A 76 -10.85 22.59 3.38
N VAL A 77 -10.16 23.72 3.45
CA VAL A 77 -8.89 23.92 4.18
C VAL A 77 -9.05 24.99 5.28
N GLY A 78 -7.96 25.33 5.97
CA GLY A 78 -7.97 26.36 7.01
C GLY A 78 -8.45 25.83 8.36
N LYS A 79 -8.82 26.73 9.27
CA LYS A 79 -9.30 26.39 10.61
C LYS A 79 -10.82 26.34 10.65
N ILE A 80 -11.39 25.59 11.60
CA ILE A 80 -12.82 25.73 11.91
C ILE A 80 -13.05 27.18 12.39
N PRO A 81 -13.94 27.96 11.75
CA PRO A 81 -14.16 29.35 12.11
C PRO A 81 -14.63 29.50 13.57
N LEU A 82 -14.28 30.62 14.20
CA LEU A 82 -14.69 30.92 15.57
C LEU A 82 -16.16 31.39 15.57
N PRO A 83 -17.12 30.60 16.07
CA PRO A 83 -18.51 31.02 16.06
C PRO A 83 -18.78 32.15 17.04
N ARG A 84 -19.65 33.08 16.61
CA ARG A 84 -20.18 34.19 17.40
C ARG A 84 -21.68 34.01 17.61
N ASN A 85 -22.04 33.38 18.72
CA ASN A 85 -23.38 33.38 19.32
C ASN A 85 -24.55 33.08 18.34
N MET A 86 -24.54 31.88 17.74
CA MET A 86 -25.67 31.38 16.94
C MET A 86 -26.65 30.59 17.82
N GLY A 87 -27.94 30.90 17.73
CA GLY A 87 -28.98 30.22 18.51
C GLY A 87 -29.73 29.09 17.78
N THR A 88 -29.51 28.91 16.47
CA THR A 88 -30.35 28.05 15.63
C THR A 88 -29.66 26.79 15.12
N LEU A 89 -28.33 26.79 14.99
CA LEU A 89 -27.58 25.70 14.34
C LEU A 89 -27.64 24.42 15.20
N ARG A 90 -28.11 23.33 14.59
CA ARG A 90 -28.29 22.02 15.24
C ARG A 90 -27.36 20.96 14.67
N PHE A 91 -27.12 20.98 13.37
CA PHE A 91 -26.32 19.97 12.69
C PHE A 91 -25.15 20.62 11.95
N LEU A 92 -23.93 20.21 12.30
CA LEU A 92 -22.70 20.61 11.64
C LEU A 92 -21.90 19.37 11.24
N ASP A 93 -21.74 19.15 9.94
CA ASP A 93 -20.92 18.07 9.40
C ASP A 93 -19.85 18.62 8.45
N LEU A 94 -18.60 18.51 8.88
CA LEU A 94 -17.40 18.91 8.14
C LEU A 94 -16.50 17.69 7.83
N THR A 95 -17.04 16.48 7.94
CA THR A 95 -16.28 15.23 7.85
C THR A 95 -15.60 15.07 6.48
N GLY A 96 -14.37 14.56 6.43
CA GLY A 96 -13.70 14.24 5.16
C GLY A 96 -13.27 15.49 4.39
N ASN A 97 -12.56 16.38 5.06
CA ASN A 97 -11.99 17.61 4.50
C ASN A 97 -10.52 17.74 4.92
N LEU A 98 -9.88 18.87 4.62
CA LEU A 98 -8.48 19.16 4.95
C LEU A 98 -8.36 20.22 6.07
N LEU A 99 -9.36 20.33 6.95
CA LEU A 99 -9.38 21.32 8.03
C LEU A 99 -8.28 21.05 9.05
N SER A 100 -7.64 22.10 9.54
CA SER A 100 -6.47 22.04 10.43
C SER A 100 -6.64 22.94 11.67
N GLY A 101 -5.62 22.96 12.53
CA GLY A 101 -5.66 23.71 13.78
C GLY A 101 -6.41 22.99 14.90
N ARG A 102 -6.82 23.72 15.94
CA ARG A 102 -7.51 23.16 17.11
C ARG A 102 -9.02 23.25 16.93
N ILE A 103 -9.75 22.34 17.57
CA ILE A 103 -11.21 22.47 17.73
C ILE A 103 -11.48 23.72 18.59
N PRO A 104 -12.23 24.72 18.10
CA PRO A 104 -12.50 25.93 18.85
C PRO A 104 -13.34 25.66 20.10
N PRO A 105 -12.91 26.07 21.31
CA PRO A 105 -13.75 25.97 22.51
C PRO A 105 -15.06 26.75 22.39
N SER A 106 -15.07 27.82 21.57
CA SER A 106 -16.24 28.65 21.30
C SER A 106 -17.36 27.94 20.54
N LEU A 107 -17.14 26.75 19.95
CA LEU A 107 -18.23 25.90 19.44
C LEU A 107 -19.29 25.62 20.51
N ALA A 108 -18.87 25.58 21.78
CA ALA A 108 -19.78 25.44 22.92
C ALA A 108 -20.78 26.60 23.08
N ASN A 109 -20.49 27.77 22.51
CA ASN A 109 -21.40 28.93 22.56
C ASN A 109 -22.67 28.70 21.71
N ILE A 110 -22.65 27.75 20.79
CA ILE A 110 -23.83 27.37 19.99
C ILE A 110 -24.61 26.29 20.77
N SER A 111 -25.37 26.72 21.78
CA SER A 111 -26.08 25.82 22.69
C SER A 111 -27.16 24.95 22.02
N SER A 112 -27.58 25.32 20.81
CA SER A 112 -28.55 24.58 19.99
C SER A 112 -27.97 23.35 19.28
N LEU A 113 -26.64 23.19 19.22
CA LEU A 113 -26.01 22.08 18.52
C LEU A 113 -26.45 20.73 19.09
N SER A 114 -26.78 19.80 18.19
CA SER A 114 -27.09 18.41 18.51
C SER A 114 -26.16 17.43 17.82
N SER A 115 -25.54 17.80 16.70
CA SER A 115 -24.56 16.97 15.98
C SER A 115 -23.35 17.78 15.57
N ILE A 116 -22.17 17.32 15.96
CA ILE A 116 -20.87 17.86 15.57
C ILE A 116 -20.08 16.72 14.96
N LEU A 117 -19.92 16.72 13.64
CA LEU A 117 -19.20 15.71 12.89
C LEU A 117 -18.00 16.37 12.20
N LEU A 118 -16.81 16.07 12.70
CA LEU A 118 -15.53 16.67 12.30
C LEU A 118 -14.50 15.58 11.94
N GLY A 119 -14.96 14.38 11.63
CA GLY A 119 -14.08 13.24 11.37
C GLY A 119 -13.25 13.42 10.09
N GLN A 120 -12.18 12.63 9.92
CA GLN A 120 -11.35 12.57 8.71
C GLN A 120 -10.88 13.97 8.26
N ASN A 121 -10.14 14.65 9.14
CA ASN A 121 -9.57 15.98 8.93
C ASN A 121 -8.13 16.03 9.52
N ASN A 122 -7.47 17.19 9.47
CA ASN A 122 -6.14 17.44 10.03
C ASN A 122 -6.18 18.22 11.36
N LEU A 123 -7.27 18.10 12.15
CA LEU A 123 -7.41 18.81 13.43
C LEU A 123 -6.43 18.26 14.48
N SER A 124 -5.93 19.12 15.36
CA SER A 124 -4.87 18.80 16.32
C SER A 124 -5.10 19.42 17.70
N GLY A 125 -4.31 19.00 18.68
CA GLY A 125 -4.41 19.47 20.07
C GLY A 125 -5.49 18.74 20.89
N PRO A 126 -5.80 19.23 22.10
CA PRO A 126 -6.75 18.58 23.00
C PRO A 126 -8.21 18.81 22.60
N ILE A 127 -9.07 17.87 22.96
CA ILE A 127 -10.52 18.02 22.87
C ILE A 127 -10.97 19.09 23.88
N PRO A 128 -11.66 20.17 23.47
CA PRO A 128 -12.12 21.20 24.40
C PRO A 128 -13.16 20.67 25.39
N GLU A 129 -12.93 20.91 26.68
CA GLU A 129 -13.87 20.54 27.74
C GLU A 129 -15.24 21.23 27.58
N SER A 130 -15.24 22.44 27.02
CA SER A 130 -16.45 23.24 26.80
C SER A 130 -17.50 22.55 25.93
N LEU A 131 -17.12 21.60 25.06
CA LEU A 131 -18.08 20.84 24.25
C LEU A 131 -19.11 20.08 25.10
N SER A 132 -18.76 19.72 26.35
CA SER A 132 -19.68 19.09 27.30
C SER A 132 -20.86 20.00 27.71
N GLN A 133 -20.70 21.32 27.60
CA GLN A 133 -21.70 22.31 28.00
C GLN A 133 -22.89 22.39 27.02
N ILE A 134 -22.74 21.88 25.79
CA ILE A 134 -23.80 21.92 24.76
C ILE A 134 -24.93 20.97 25.13
N ALA A 135 -25.99 21.45 25.77
CA ALA A 135 -27.02 20.62 26.43
C ALA A 135 -27.54 19.43 25.58
N ASN A 136 -27.87 19.68 24.31
CA ASN A 136 -28.55 18.74 23.43
C ASN A 136 -27.61 17.97 22.48
N LEU A 137 -26.31 17.89 22.80
CA LEU A 137 -25.34 17.19 21.95
C LEU A 137 -25.60 15.67 21.95
N ASN A 138 -26.11 15.17 20.83
CA ASN A 138 -26.47 13.76 20.62
C ASN A 138 -25.40 13.01 19.82
N LYS A 139 -24.73 13.66 18.87
CA LYS A 139 -23.69 13.05 18.05
C LYS A 139 -22.42 13.88 18.09
N LEU A 140 -21.32 13.25 18.47
CA LEU A 140 -19.99 13.83 18.41
C LEU A 140 -19.08 12.85 17.68
N ASP A 141 -18.59 13.23 16.50
CA ASP A 141 -17.57 12.48 15.76
C ASP A 141 -16.35 13.34 15.52
N LEU A 142 -15.21 12.93 16.06
CA LEU A 142 -13.90 13.55 15.92
C LEU A 142 -12.88 12.56 15.33
N SER A 143 -13.35 11.44 14.79
CA SER A 143 -12.49 10.30 14.43
C SER A 143 -11.61 10.59 13.22
N GLY A 144 -10.37 10.10 13.16
CA GLY A 144 -9.48 10.31 12.01
C GLY A 144 -8.94 11.74 11.96
N ASN A 145 -8.32 12.17 13.05
CA ASN A 145 -7.67 13.47 13.18
C ASN A 145 -6.28 13.29 13.87
N ARG A 146 -5.60 14.39 14.18
CA ARG A 146 -4.33 14.43 14.93
C ARG A 146 -4.54 14.92 16.37
N LEU A 147 -5.69 14.63 16.98
CA LEU A 147 -6.02 15.05 18.35
C LEU A 147 -5.17 14.31 19.38
N SER A 148 -4.85 14.97 20.48
CA SER A 148 -3.90 14.45 21.48
C SER A 148 -4.32 14.81 22.90
N GLY A 149 -3.81 14.09 23.89
CA GLY A 149 -4.11 14.35 25.31
C GLY A 149 -5.31 13.54 25.80
N PHE A 150 -5.89 13.97 26.93
CA PHE A 150 -7.01 13.27 27.57
C PHE A 150 -8.34 13.68 26.97
N VAL A 151 -9.29 12.75 26.96
CA VAL A 151 -10.71 13.07 26.75
C VAL A 151 -11.25 13.73 28.02
N PRO A 152 -11.83 14.94 27.95
CA PRO A 152 -12.43 15.60 29.11
C PRO A 152 -13.46 14.70 29.82
N VAL A 153 -13.32 14.53 31.14
CA VAL A 153 -14.19 13.65 31.93
C VAL A 153 -15.67 14.06 31.83
N THR A 154 -15.93 15.35 31.71
CA THR A 154 -17.27 15.92 31.53
C THR A 154 -17.96 15.45 30.26
N LEU A 155 -17.23 15.08 29.20
CA LEU A 155 -17.83 14.48 28.00
C LEU A 155 -18.33 13.06 28.23
N TYR A 156 -17.68 12.31 29.12
CA TYR A 156 -18.19 11.00 29.54
C TYR A 156 -19.44 11.11 30.43
N ASN A 157 -19.80 12.30 30.89
CA ASN A 157 -21.03 12.55 31.66
C ASN A 157 -22.17 13.15 30.82
N LYS A 158 -22.06 13.09 29.50
CA LYS A 158 -23.04 13.69 28.60
C LYS A 158 -24.19 12.74 28.27
N SER A 159 -25.20 12.71 29.13
CA SER A 159 -26.31 11.77 29.03
C SER A 159 -27.13 11.84 27.73
N SER A 160 -27.07 12.94 26.99
CA SER A 160 -27.70 13.09 25.67
C SER A 160 -26.98 12.38 24.52
N LEU A 161 -25.69 11.99 24.67
CA LEU A 161 -24.94 11.37 23.59
C LEU A 161 -25.50 9.99 23.20
N GLU A 162 -25.78 9.85 21.90
CA GLU A 162 -26.12 8.60 21.23
C GLU A 162 -24.94 8.07 20.40
N PHE A 163 -24.13 8.94 19.81
CA PHE A 163 -22.94 8.58 19.05
C PHE A 163 -21.74 9.34 19.58
N PHE A 164 -20.70 8.60 19.98
CA PHE A 164 -19.44 9.18 20.44
C PHE A 164 -18.27 8.52 19.71
N GLY A 165 -17.76 9.20 18.68
CA GLY A 165 -16.63 8.79 17.86
C GLY A 165 -15.41 9.68 18.10
N ILE A 166 -14.31 9.08 18.51
CA ILE A 166 -13.01 9.72 18.73
C ILE A 166 -11.86 8.81 18.26
N GLY A 167 -12.16 7.84 17.39
CA GLY A 167 -11.20 6.85 16.91
C GLY A 167 -10.10 7.46 16.02
N ASN A 168 -9.03 6.73 15.75
CA ASN A 168 -7.93 7.12 14.87
C ASN A 168 -7.38 8.53 15.20
N ASN A 169 -6.79 8.65 16.39
CA ASN A 169 -6.19 9.86 16.95
C ASN A 169 -4.98 9.47 17.85
N SER A 170 -4.41 10.43 18.58
CA SER A 170 -3.35 10.23 19.58
C SER A 170 -3.84 10.45 21.02
N LEU A 171 -5.09 10.07 21.33
CA LEU A 171 -5.68 10.25 22.65
C LEU A 171 -5.14 9.22 23.66
N ILE A 172 -5.01 9.65 24.92
CA ILE A 172 -4.46 8.86 26.03
C ILE A 172 -5.43 8.82 27.22
N GLY A 173 -5.14 7.94 28.18
CA GLY A 173 -5.85 7.83 29.45
C GLY A 173 -6.71 6.58 29.56
N LYS A 174 -7.54 6.54 30.61
CA LYS A 174 -8.42 5.40 30.92
C LYS A 174 -9.86 5.71 30.55
N ILE A 175 -10.62 4.67 30.23
CA ILE A 175 -12.08 4.76 30.11
C ILE A 175 -12.67 4.86 31.53
N PRO A 176 -13.54 5.85 31.83
CA PRO A 176 -14.08 6.01 33.18
C PRO A 176 -14.86 4.78 33.66
N PRO A 177 -14.72 4.40 34.94
CA PRO A 177 -15.32 3.18 35.48
C PRO A 177 -16.86 3.20 35.47
N ASP A 178 -17.48 4.37 35.43
CA ASP A 178 -18.93 4.64 35.48
C ASP A 178 -19.55 4.95 34.11
N ILE A 179 -18.79 4.85 33.01
CA ILE A 179 -19.19 5.28 31.66
C ILE A 179 -20.56 4.74 31.21
N GLY A 180 -20.92 3.50 31.56
CA GLY A 180 -22.21 2.95 31.14
C GLY A 180 -23.41 3.43 31.95
N HIS A 181 -23.19 4.10 33.08
CA HIS A 181 -24.23 4.81 33.82
C HIS A 181 -24.37 6.26 33.37
N THR A 182 -23.25 6.89 33.00
CA THR A 182 -23.19 8.32 32.67
C THR A 182 -23.56 8.62 31.22
N LEU A 183 -23.48 7.62 30.32
CA LEU A 183 -23.92 7.69 28.92
C LEU A 183 -25.07 6.69 28.61
N PRO A 184 -26.24 6.81 29.25
CA PRO A 184 -27.31 5.80 29.15
C PRO A 184 -27.97 5.71 27.76
N ASN A 185 -27.88 6.77 26.95
CA ASN A 185 -28.49 6.83 25.61
C ASN A 185 -27.52 6.39 24.49
N LEU A 186 -26.29 6.00 24.85
CA LEU A 186 -25.25 5.69 23.89
C LEU A 186 -25.61 4.47 23.03
N LYS A 187 -25.61 4.65 21.72
CA LYS A 187 -25.82 3.61 20.70
C LYS A 187 -24.50 3.18 20.07
N SER A 188 -23.55 4.10 19.91
CA SER A 188 -22.24 3.79 19.32
C SER A 188 -21.13 4.52 20.05
N LEU A 189 -20.12 3.74 20.47
CA LEU A 189 -18.87 4.23 21.03
C LEU A 189 -17.72 3.74 20.16
N VAL A 190 -16.99 4.68 19.54
CA VAL A 190 -15.85 4.39 18.66
C VAL A 190 -14.63 5.12 19.19
N MET A 191 -13.70 4.37 19.78
CA MET A 191 -12.46 4.88 20.38
C MET A 191 -11.22 4.18 19.82
N SER A 192 -11.37 3.45 18.70
CA SER A 192 -10.31 2.64 18.11
C SER A 192 -9.10 3.44 17.67
N LEU A 193 -7.95 2.80 17.44
CA LEU A 193 -6.73 3.43 16.93
C LEU A 193 -6.31 4.67 17.76
N ASN A 194 -6.10 4.45 19.06
CA ASN A 194 -5.65 5.45 20.02
C ASN A 194 -4.65 4.80 21.01
N ARG A 195 -4.37 5.45 22.13
CA ARG A 195 -3.46 4.97 23.18
C ARG A 195 -4.16 4.84 24.54
N PHE A 196 -5.45 4.48 24.55
CA PHE A 196 -6.19 4.24 25.79
C PHE A 196 -5.64 3.03 26.53
N ASP A 197 -5.48 3.12 27.85
CA ASP A 197 -4.95 2.07 28.71
C ASP A 197 -5.92 1.69 29.84
N GLY A 198 -5.50 0.74 30.69
CA GLY A 198 -6.34 0.21 31.77
C GLY A 198 -7.32 -0.87 31.29
N SER A 199 -8.32 -1.17 32.13
CA SER A 199 -9.32 -2.22 31.90
C SER A 199 -10.59 -1.68 31.27
N ILE A 200 -11.30 -2.52 30.53
CA ILE A 200 -12.66 -2.21 30.03
C ILE A 200 -13.64 -2.16 31.22
N PRO A 201 -14.31 -1.03 31.49
CA PRO A 201 -15.20 -0.90 32.64
C PRO A 201 -16.40 -1.84 32.62
N THR A 202 -16.70 -2.47 33.77
CA THR A 202 -17.88 -3.34 33.94
C THR A 202 -19.20 -2.60 33.75
N SER A 203 -19.25 -1.31 34.09
CA SER A 203 -20.44 -0.48 33.91
C SER A 203 -20.91 -0.38 32.47
N LEU A 204 -20.06 -0.66 31.45
CA LEU A 204 -20.49 -0.68 30.05
C LEU A 204 -21.66 -1.65 29.81
N ALA A 205 -21.80 -2.69 30.63
CA ALA A 205 -22.96 -3.59 30.61
C ALA A 205 -24.30 -2.89 30.91
N ASN A 206 -24.27 -1.69 31.50
CA ASN A 206 -25.44 -0.88 31.82
C ASN A 206 -25.89 0.07 30.68
N ALA A 207 -25.08 0.26 29.64
CA ALA A 207 -25.42 1.06 28.47
C ALA A 207 -26.37 0.29 27.52
N SER A 208 -27.61 0.04 27.95
CA SER A 208 -28.56 -0.90 27.32
C SER A 208 -28.93 -0.60 25.85
N ASN A 209 -28.73 0.65 25.41
CA ASN A 209 -28.95 1.09 24.03
C ASN A 209 -27.77 0.81 23.10
N LEU A 210 -26.63 0.35 23.62
CA LEU A 210 -25.39 0.20 22.86
C LEU A 210 -25.54 -0.86 21.76
N GLN A 211 -25.22 -0.46 20.54
CA GLN A 211 -25.28 -1.25 19.31
C GLN A 211 -23.88 -1.52 18.76
N MET A 212 -22.97 -0.58 18.89
CA MET A 212 -21.60 -0.70 18.41
C MET A 212 -20.63 -0.24 19.49
N LEU A 213 -19.71 -1.13 19.85
CA LEU A 213 -18.57 -0.82 20.70
C LEU A 213 -17.29 -1.16 19.94
N ASP A 214 -16.52 -0.13 19.58
CA ASP A 214 -15.21 -0.27 18.95
C ASP A 214 -14.13 0.36 19.81
N LEU A 215 -13.34 -0.50 20.45
CA LEU A 215 -12.18 -0.14 21.28
C LEU A 215 -10.89 -0.73 20.69
N SER A 216 -10.91 -1.17 19.44
CA SER A 216 -9.79 -1.87 18.80
C SER A 216 -8.54 -0.99 18.66
N SER A 217 -7.35 -1.59 18.56
CA SER A 217 -6.08 -0.88 18.36
C SER A 217 -5.80 0.17 19.45
N ASN A 218 -5.70 -0.29 20.70
CA ASN A 218 -5.39 0.51 21.88
C ASN A 218 -4.39 -0.23 22.80
N HIS A 219 -4.21 0.24 24.04
CA HIS A 219 -3.39 -0.40 25.07
C HIS A 219 -4.23 -0.98 26.22
N LEU A 220 -5.49 -1.33 25.96
CA LEU A 220 -6.40 -1.87 26.96
C LEU A 220 -5.95 -3.26 27.40
N SER A 221 -6.13 -3.58 28.68
CA SER A 221 -5.63 -4.80 29.32
C SER A 221 -6.62 -5.38 30.32
N GLY A 222 -6.32 -6.56 30.87
CA GLY A 222 -7.18 -7.22 31.85
C GLY A 222 -8.27 -8.11 31.21
N SER A 223 -9.35 -8.33 31.96
CA SER A 223 -10.52 -9.09 31.50
C SER A 223 -11.54 -8.20 30.81
N VAL A 224 -12.35 -8.81 29.95
CA VAL A 224 -13.49 -8.15 29.33
C VAL A 224 -14.74 -8.46 30.16
N PRO A 225 -15.50 -7.46 30.62
CA PRO A 225 -16.67 -7.69 31.44
C PRO A 225 -17.77 -8.44 30.68
N ALA A 226 -18.68 -9.11 31.39
CA ALA A 226 -19.84 -9.72 30.77
C ALA A 226 -20.76 -8.66 30.17
N LEU A 227 -20.95 -8.68 28.85
CA LEU A 227 -21.75 -7.70 28.10
C LEU A 227 -23.09 -8.24 27.62
N GLY A 228 -23.49 -9.43 28.08
CA GLY A 228 -24.72 -10.11 27.67
C GLY A 228 -26.04 -9.36 27.96
N SER A 229 -26.03 -8.35 28.81
CA SER A 229 -27.17 -7.45 29.04
C SER A 229 -27.44 -6.52 27.84
N LEU A 230 -26.45 -6.30 26.97
CA LEU A 230 -26.53 -5.41 25.81
C LEU A 230 -27.25 -6.09 24.64
N ARG A 231 -28.57 -6.27 24.75
CA ARG A 231 -29.38 -7.00 23.75
C ARG A 231 -29.42 -6.35 22.36
N ASN A 232 -29.09 -5.07 22.27
CA ASN A 232 -29.02 -4.31 21.03
C ASN A 232 -27.64 -4.37 20.34
N LEU A 233 -26.66 -5.03 20.95
CA LEU A 233 -25.29 -5.05 20.47
C LEU A 233 -25.20 -5.80 19.12
N ASN A 234 -24.78 -5.06 18.10
CA ASN A 234 -24.57 -5.52 16.73
C ASN A 234 -23.08 -5.77 16.45
N LYS A 235 -22.19 -4.92 16.97
CA LYS A 235 -20.74 -5.05 16.74
C LYS A 235 -19.95 -4.84 18.01
N LEU A 236 -19.05 -5.77 18.29
CA LEU A 236 -18.08 -5.71 19.37
C LEU A 236 -16.68 -5.88 18.81
N LEU A 237 -15.92 -4.78 18.73
CA LEU A 237 -14.59 -4.73 18.13
C LEU A 237 -13.56 -4.37 19.21
N LEU A 238 -12.77 -5.35 19.62
CA LEU A 238 -11.77 -5.25 20.69
C LEU A 238 -10.36 -5.68 20.23
N GLY A 239 -10.18 -5.89 18.92
CA GLY A 239 -8.93 -6.39 18.36
C GLY A 239 -7.72 -5.48 18.61
N SER A 240 -6.50 -5.99 18.47
CA SER A 240 -5.24 -5.25 18.63
C SER A 240 -5.14 -4.51 19.99
N ASN A 241 -5.21 -5.27 21.08
CA ASN A 241 -5.09 -4.78 22.46
C ASN A 241 -4.23 -5.74 23.30
N ARG A 242 -4.24 -5.61 24.63
CA ARG A 242 -3.52 -6.48 25.58
C ARG A 242 -4.48 -7.28 26.48
N LEU A 243 -5.67 -7.63 25.97
CA LEU A 243 -6.71 -8.35 26.72
C LEU A 243 -6.34 -9.83 26.86
N GLY A 244 -6.61 -10.48 27.99
CA GLY A 244 -6.18 -11.87 28.17
C GLY A 244 -6.81 -12.71 29.28
N ALA A 245 -7.49 -12.10 30.27
CA ALA A 245 -8.06 -12.83 31.41
C ALA A 245 -9.57 -13.08 31.24
N ASP A 246 -10.03 -14.29 31.57
CA ASP A 246 -11.45 -14.68 31.70
C ASP A 246 -12.37 -14.28 30.52
N ILE A 247 -11.92 -14.49 29.28
CA ILE A 247 -12.70 -14.10 28.09
C ILE A 247 -13.90 -15.03 27.82
N TRP A 248 -13.85 -16.26 28.31
CA TRP A 248 -14.89 -17.26 28.01
C TRP A 248 -16.20 -17.00 28.76
N SER A 249 -16.14 -16.30 29.90
CA SER A 249 -17.32 -15.78 30.60
C SER A 249 -18.05 -14.73 29.74
N LEU A 250 -17.31 -13.86 29.04
CA LEU A 250 -17.88 -12.94 28.05
C LEU A 250 -18.59 -13.70 26.93
N ILE A 251 -17.96 -14.70 26.30
CA ILE A 251 -18.59 -15.47 25.20
C ILE A 251 -19.91 -16.07 25.66
N THR A 252 -19.94 -16.63 26.86
CA THR A 252 -21.17 -17.17 27.45
C THR A 252 -22.21 -16.09 27.70
N SER A 253 -21.81 -14.88 28.10
CA SER A 253 -22.75 -13.76 28.25
C SER A 253 -23.31 -13.28 26.89
N LEU A 254 -22.49 -13.24 25.84
CA LEU A 254 -22.86 -12.75 24.52
C LEU A 254 -23.88 -13.63 23.79
N THR A 255 -24.18 -14.84 24.28
CA THR A 255 -25.28 -15.65 23.76
C THR A 255 -26.64 -14.95 23.91
N ASN A 256 -26.75 -14.01 24.85
CA ASN A 256 -27.94 -13.17 25.03
C ASN A 256 -28.03 -12.01 24.03
N CYS A 257 -26.93 -11.69 23.32
CA CYS A 257 -26.87 -10.63 22.32
C CYS A 257 -27.32 -11.15 20.94
N THR A 258 -28.63 -11.37 20.77
CA THR A 258 -29.19 -12.01 19.56
C THR A 258 -29.06 -11.20 18.28
N ARG A 259 -28.72 -9.90 18.37
CA ARG A 259 -28.47 -9.01 17.22
C ARG A 259 -27.00 -8.94 16.78
N LEU A 260 -26.09 -9.66 17.45
CA LEU A 260 -24.67 -9.59 17.18
C LEU A 260 -24.34 -10.07 15.75
N LEU A 261 -23.69 -9.21 14.97
CA LEU A 261 -23.26 -9.44 13.59
C LEU A 261 -21.74 -9.61 13.47
N GLU A 262 -20.97 -8.92 14.32
CA GLU A 262 -19.51 -8.92 14.23
C GLU A 262 -18.87 -8.95 15.62
N LEU A 263 -17.97 -9.91 15.83
CA LEU A 263 -17.16 -10.06 17.04
C LEU A 263 -15.69 -10.15 16.64
N SER A 264 -14.90 -9.15 17.05
CA SER A 264 -13.46 -9.06 16.77
C SER A 264 -12.67 -8.95 18.05
N MET A 265 -11.74 -9.88 18.25
CA MET A 265 -10.81 -9.94 19.39
C MET A 265 -9.41 -10.40 18.96
N ASP A 266 -9.12 -10.26 17.67
CA ASP A 266 -7.82 -10.55 17.07
C ASP A 266 -6.69 -9.71 17.70
N GLY A 267 -5.44 -10.15 17.62
CA GLY A 267 -4.28 -9.36 18.10
C GLY A 267 -4.33 -9.03 19.59
N ASN A 268 -4.63 -10.00 20.44
CA ASN A 268 -4.69 -9.83 21.90
C ASN A 268 -3.82 -10.90 22.62
N ASN A 269 -3.92 -10.97 23.93
CA ASN A 269 -3.28 -11.99 24.76
C ASN A 269 -4.29 -13.06 25.24
N LEU A 270 -5.34 -13.33 24.47
CA LEU A 270 -6.38 -14.31 24.86
C LEU A 270 -5.78 -15.72 24.95
N ASN A 271 -6.12 -16.45 26.01
CA ASN A 271 -5.63 -17.80 26.25
C ASN A 271 -6.76 -18.76 26.67
N GLY A 272 -6.42 -20.05 26.80
CA GLY A 272 -7.38 -21.11 27.10
C GLY A 272 -8.11 -21.61 25.84
N SER A 273 -9.07 -22.52 26.04
CA SER A 273 -9.78 -23.20 24.95
C SER A 273 -11.06 -22.48 24.57
N LEU A 274 -11.37 -22.45 23.26
CA LEU A 274 -12.69 -22.01 22.78
C LEU A 274 -13.80 -22.83 23.43
N PRO A 275 -14.81 -22.20 24.06
CA PRO A 275 -15.89 -22.90 24.74
C PRO A 275 -16.97 -23.34 23.75
N LYS A 276 -17.68 -24.43 24.07
CA LYS A 276 -18.85 -24.90 23.30
C LYS A 276 -19.96 -23.86 23.17
N SER A 277 -20.05 -22.92 24.12
CA SER A 277 -21.00 -21.81 24.08
C SER A 277 -20.80 -20.88 22.89
N ILE A 278 -19.66 -20.93 22.20
CA ILE A 278 -19.42 -20.16 20.95
C ILE A 278 -20.50 -20.43 19.90
N GLY A 279 -21.00 -21.67 19.80
CA GLY A 279 -22.07 -22.02 18.86
C GLY A 279 -23.47 -21.55 19.28
N ASN A 280 -23.60 -20.98 20.49
CA ASN A 280 -24.83 -20.38 20.99
C ASN A 280 -24.81 -18.84 20.85
N LEU A 281 -23.76 -18.26 20.25
CA LEU A 281 -23.78 -16.86 19.83
C LEU A 281 -24.90 -16.63 18.79
N SER A 282 -25.19 -15.37 18.49
CA SER A 282 -26.24 -15.02 17.53
C SER A 282 -26.09 -15.81 16.23
N THR A 283 -27.19 -16.40 15.77
CA THR A 283 -27.23 -17.06 14.46
C THR A 283 -27.14 -16.06 13.31
N HIS A 284 -27.27 -14.75 13.56
CA HIS A 284 -27.04 -13.68 12.57
C HIS A 284 -25.56 -13.27 12.48
N LEU A 285 -24.68 -13.83 13.30
CA LEU A 285 -23.26 -13.49 13.31
C LEU A 285 -22.63 -13.76 11.93
N GLN A 286 -21.98 -12.74 11.39
CA GLN A 286 -21.40 -12.74 10.04
C GLN A 286 -19.88 -12.80 10.06
N LYS A 287 -19.25 -12.28 11.12
CA LYS A 287 -17.79 -12.18 11.22
C LYS A 287 -17.35 -12.54 12.61
N LEU A 288 -16.39 -13.46 12.68
CA LEU A 288 -15.78 -13.91 13.92
C LEU A 288 -14.26 -13.90 13.76
N LYS A 289 -13.59 -13.05 14.54
CA LYS A 289 -12.15 -12.83 14.44
C LYS A 289 -11.47 -13.01 15.79
N PHE A 290 -10.58 -13.99 15.87
CA PHE A 290 -9.78 -14.34 17.04
C PHE A 290 -8.30 -14.53 16.69
N GLY A 291 -7.88 -14.19 15.46
CA GLY A 291 -6.51 -14.43 15.01
C GLY A 291 -5.45 -13.67 15.82
N GLY A 292 -4.20 -14.14 15.87
CA GLY A 292 -3.10 -13.45 16.57
C GLY A 292 -3.28 -13.42 18.09
N ASN A 293 -3.55 -14.57 18.71
CA ASN A 293 -3.75 -14.73 20.15
C ASN A 293 -2.96 -15.96 20.67
N GLN A 294 -3.25 -16.40 21.89
CA GLN A 294 -2.66 -17.60 22.52
C GLN A 294 -3.72 -18.66 22.83
N ILE A 295 -4.79 -18.72 22.02
CA ILE A 295 -5.91 -19.65 22.23
C ILE A 295 -5.43 -21.09 21.97
N THR A 296 -5.72 -21.99 22.90
CA THR A 296 -5.32 -23.40 22.88
C THR A 296 -6.54 -24.31 22.69
N GLY A 297 -6.34 -25.63 22.80
CA GLY A 297 -7.45 -26.60 22.74
C GLY A 297 -7.93 -26.84 21.31
N ILE A 298 -9.13 -27.40 21.17
CA ILE A 298 -9.72 -27.77 19.87
C ILE A 298 -10.71 -26.71 19.38
N ILE A 299 -10.95 -26.66 18.07
CA ILE A 299 -12.11 -25.96 17.51
C ILE A 299 -13.36 -26.79 17.87
N PRO A 300 -14.33 -26.26 18.65
CA PRO A 300 -15.52 -27.01 19.03
C PRO A 300 -16.45 -27.23 17.83
N ASP A 301 -17.09 -28.40 17.75
CA ASP A 301 -18.07 -28.75 16.71
C ASP A 301 -19.23 -27.75 16.63
N GLU A 302 -19.58 -27.14 17.77
CA GLU A 302 -20.64 -26.14 17.87
C GLU A 302 -20.41 -24.91 16.98
N ILE A 303 -19.19 -24.64 16.51
CA ILE A 303 -18.90 -23.55 15.55
C ILE A 303 -19.77 -23.66 14.29
N GLY A 304 -20.10 -24.88 13.86
CA GLY A 304 -20.94 -25.14 12.68
C GLY A 304 -22.39 -24.70 12.83
N LYS A 305 -22.83 -24.24 14.01
CA LYS A 305 -24.17 -23.67 14.23
C LYS A 305 -24.29 -22.22 13.75
N LEU A 306 -23.17 -21.52 13.54
CA LEU A 306 -23.13 -20.10 13.16
C LEU A 306 -23.30 -19.91 11.65
N ILE A 307 -24.41 -20.43 11.11
CA ILE A 307 -24.66 -20.62 9.67
C ILE A 307 -24.60 -19.36 8.79
N ASN A 308 -24.65 -18.16 9.40
CA ASN A 308 -24.54 -16.88 8.69
C ASN A 308 -23.11 -16.32 8.61
N LEU A 309 -22.11 -17.02 9.17
CA LEU A 309 -20.72 -16.59 9.07
C LEU A 309 -20.28 -16.49 7.61
N SER A 310 -19.73 -15.33 7.29
CA SER A 310 -19.06 -14.97 6.05
C SER A 310 -17.54 -14.92 6.20
N LEU A 311 -17.06 -14.68 7.42
CA LEU A 311 -15.64 -14.63 7.75
C LEU A 311 -15.40 -15.33 9.09
N LEU A 312 -14.49 -16.29 9.08
CA LEU A 312 -13.96 -16.94 10.28
C LEU A 312 -12.43 -16.88 10.26
N GLU A 313 -11.85 -16.12 11.18
CA GLU A 313 -10.41 -15.95 11.35
C GLU A 313 -9.99 -16.41 12.75
N ILE A 314 -9.22 -17.50 12.81
CA ILE A 314 -8.64 -18.02 14.06
C ILE A 314 -7.13 -18.30 13.86
N ASN A 315 -6.52 -17.67 12.86
CA ASN A 315 -5.12 -17.87 12.51
C ASN A 315 -4.15 -17.40 13.61
N THR A 316 -2.90 -17.85 13.55
CA THR A 316 -1.84 -17.37 14.47
C THR A 316 -2.26 -17.55 15.94
N ASN A 317 -2.53 -18.80 16.30
CA ASN A 317 -2.93 -19.25 17.65
C ASN A 317 -2.23 -20.59 17.96
N LYS A 318 -2.64 -21.26 19.04
CA LYS A 318 -2.13 -22.58 19.46
C LYS A 318 -3.24 -23.64 19.44
N GLN A 319 -4.19 -23.52 18.51
CA GLN A 319 -5.27 -24.49 18.40
C GLN A 319 -4.75 -25.82 17.86
N SER A 320 -5.28 -26.90 18.41
CA SER A 320 -4.83 -28.26 18.20
C SER A 320 -6.02 -29.16 17.82
N GLY A 321 -5.76 -30.43 17.58
CA GLY A 321 -6.79 -31.39 17.16
C GLY A 321 -7.26 -31.16 15.72
N GLN A 322 -8.39 -31.79 15.38
CA GLN A 322 -8.90 -31.81 14.00
C GLN A 322 -9.75 -30.59 13.68
N ILE A 323 -9.80 -30.23 12.39
CA ILE A 323 -10.81 -29.31 11.87
C ILE A 323 -12.16 -30.03 11.95
N PRO A 324 -13.17 -29.50 12.66
CA PRO A 324 -14.45 -30.19 12.85
C PRO A 324 -15.23 -30.31 11.54
N MET A 325 -15.85 -31.46 11.30
CA MET A 325 -16.65 -31.69 10.09
C MET A 325 -17.83 -30.73 9.97
N THR A 326 -18.32 -30.21 11.10
CA THR A 326 -19.42 -29.24 11.16
C THR A 326 -19.07 -27.90 10.50
N ILE A 327 -17.79 -27.62 10.20
CA ILE A 327 -17.39 -26.43 9.44
C ILE A 327 -18.12 -26.34 8.11
N GLY A 328 -18.42 -27.48 7.48
CA GLY A 328 -19.15 -27.55 6.20
C GLY A 328 -20.61 -27.07 6.27
N ASN A 329 -21.14 -26.80 7.47
CA ASN A 329 -22.47 -26.21 7.65
C ASN A 329 -22.48 -24.69 7.39
N LEU A 330 -21.31 -24.04 7.38
CA LEU A 330 -21.17 -22.59 7.24
C LEU A 330 -21.30 -22.13 5.78
N LYS A 331 -22.44 -22.39 5.14
CA LYS A 331 -22.63 -22.23 3.68
C LYS A 331 -22.41 -20.81 3.15
N LYS A 332 -22.46 -19.78 3.99
CA LYS A 332 -22.21 -18.37 3.63
C LYS A 332 -20.74 -17.95 3.77
N LEU A 333 -19.88 -18.85 4.24
CA LEU A 333 -18.48 -18.55 4.53
C LEU A 333 -17.75 -18.20 3.24
N PHE A 334 -17.17 -17.01 3.20
CA PHE A 334 -16.37 -16.50 2.09
C PHE A 334 -14.88 -16.60 2.42
N ILE A 335 -14.48 -16.31 3.66
CA ILE A 335 -13.09 -16.46 4.14
C ILE A 335 -13.07 -17.43 5.32
N LEU A 336 -12.26 -18.48 5.19
CA LEU A 336 -11.86 -19.36 6.29
C LEU A 336 -10.34 -19.27 6.45
N ASN A 337 -9.89 -18.72 7.56
CA ASN A 337 -8.47 -18.63 7.89
C ASN A 337 -8.18 -19.31 9.23
N LEU A 338 -7.53 -20.47 9.16
CA LEU A 338 -7.07 -21.26 10.31
C LEU A 338 -5.54 -21.44 10.28
N SER A 339 -4.82 -20.63 9.49
CA SER A 339 -3.38 -20.79 9.31
C SER A 339 -2.58 -20.53 10.58
N MET A 340 -1.32 -20.98 10.62
CA MET A 340 -0.41 -20.75 11.75
C MET A 340 -0.99 -21.21 13.09
N ASN A 341 -1.37 -22.48 13.16
CA ASN A 341 -1.87 -23.15 14.37
C ASN A 341 -1.17 -24.53 14.51
N GLU A 342 -1.63 -25.34 15.46
CA GLU A 342 -1.16 -26.71 15.70
C GLU A 342 -2.23 -27.75 15.28
N LEU A 343 -3.13 -27.41 14.34
CA LEU A 343 -4.21 -28.29 13.89
C LEU A 343 -3.63 -29.52 13.22
N SER A 344 -4.23 -30.69 13.46
CA SER A 344 -3.73 -31.97 12.98
C SER A 344 -4.85 -32.87 12.44
N GLY A 345 -4.48 -34.02 11.89
CA GLY A 345 -5.41 -34.92 11.23
C GLY A 345 -5.81 -34.44 9.83
N GLN A 346 -6.86 -35.04 9.28
CA GLN A 346 -7.26 -34.83 7.89
C GLN A 346 -8.06 -33.55 7.70
N ILE A 347 -7.91 -32.94 6.52
CA ILE A 347 -8.82 -31.90 6.06
C ILE A 347 -10.19 -32.57 5.81
N PRO A 348 -11.29 -32.12 6.45
CA PRO A 348 -12.58 -32.77 6.30
C PRO A 348 -13.16 -32.56 4.90
N SER A 349 -13.70 -33.61 4.29
CA SER A 349 -14.35 -33.54 2.97
C SER A 349 -15.54 -32.58 2.94
N THR A 350 -16.14 -32.30 4.11
CA THR A 350 -17.21 -31.31 4.27
C THR A 350 -16.78 -29.89 3.96
N ILE A 351 -15.49 -29.55 3.79
CA ILE A 351 -15.09 -28.25 3.25
C ILE A 351 -15.69 -28.01 1.85
N GLY A 352 -15.85 -29.07 1.04
CA GLY A 352 -16.50 -28.97 -0.27
C GLY A 352 -17.95 -28.46 -0.22
N ASN A 353 -18.58 -28.52 0.95
CA ASN A 353 -19.93 -28.00 1.14
C ASN A 353 -20.00 -26.47 1.16
N LEU A 354 -18.87 -25.75 1.28
CA LEU A 354 -18.79 -24.30 1.42
C LEU A 354 -18.89 -23.59 0.06
N SER A 355 -20.09 -23.58 -0.54
CA SER A 355 -20.29 -23.10 -1.92
C SER A 355 -20.00 -21.61 -2.16
N GLN A 356 -19.92 -20.80 -1.10
CA GLN A 356 -19.55 -19.37 -1.19
C GLN A 356 -18.07 -19.11 -0.91
N LEU A 357 -17.27 -20.13 -0.59
CA LEU A 357 -15.89 -19.95 -0.15
C LEU A 357 -15.05 -19.33 -1.26
N GLY A 358 -14.48 -18.16 -0.96
CA GLY A 358 -13.61 -17.40 -1.84
C GLY A 358 -12.13 -17.53 -1.45
N GLN A 359 -11.83 -17.71 -0.17
CA GLN A 359 -10.45 -17.87 0.31
C GLN A 359 -10.36 -18.90 1.42
N LEU A 360 -9.42 -19.83 1.27
CA LEU A 360 -9.13 -20.87 2.25
C LEU A 360 -7.64 -20.88 2.60
N TYR A 361 -7.34 -20.61 3.87
CA TYR A 361 -5.98 -20.64 4.42
C TYR A 361 -5.91 -21.66 5.55
N LEU A 362 -5.16 -22.73 5.32
CA LEU A 362 -4.86 -23.79 6.30
C LEU A 362 -3.35 -24.00 6.46
N ASP A 363 -2.54 -23.07 5.95
CA ASP A 363 -1.10 -23.19 5.94
C ASP A 363 -0.48 -23.14 7.34
N ASN A 364 0.76 -23.60 7.48
CA ASN A 364 1.50 -23.62 8.75
C ASN A 364 0.71 -24.33 9.87
N ASN A 365 0.42 -25.60 9.65
CA ASN A 365 -0.27 -26.48 10.60
C ASN A 365 0.36 -27.89 10.56
N ASN A 366 -0.21 -28.84 11.32
CA ASN A 366 0.19 -30.24 11.35
C ASN A 366 -0.83 -31.16 10.61
N LEU A 367 -1.57 -30.63 9.63
CA LEU A 367 -2.60 -31.41 8.90
C LEU A 367 -1.95 -32.52 8.08
N SER A 368 -2.60 -33.68 7.99
CA SER A 368 -2.04 -34.88 7.38
C SER A 368 -3.07 -35.65 6.54
N GLY A 369 -2.62 -36.67 5.81
CA GLY A 369 -3.44 -37.43 4.87
C GLY A 369 -3.68 -36.67 3.56
N LYS A 370 -4.61 -37.18 2.76
CA LYS A 370 -4.85 -36.70 1.39
C LYS A 370 -5.64 -35.39 1.36
N ILE A 371 -5.36 -34.58 0.34
CA ILE A 371 -6.22 -33.43 -0.02
C ILE A 371 -7.58 -33.98 -0.49
N PRO A 372 -8.72 -33.58 0.13
CA PRO A 372 -10.04 -34.04 -0.29
C PRO A 372 -10.43 -33.50 -1.67
N ALA A 373 -10.80 -34.39 -2.60
CA ALA A 373 -11.33 -34.01 -3.92
C ALA A 373 -12.57 -33.09 -3.83
N ASN A 374 -13.34 -33.21 -2.75
CA ASN A 374 -14.51 -32.36 -2.49
C ASN A 374 -14.20 -30.85 -2.44
N ILE A 375 -12.95 -30.42 -2.19
CA ILE A 375 -12.57 -29.00 -2.28
C ILE A 375 -12.89 -28.44 -3.68
N GLY A 376 -12.85 -29.28 -4.72
CA GLY A 376 -13.28 -28.94 -6.09
C GLY A 376 -14.72 -28.40 -6.20
N GLN A 377 -15.58 -28.64 -5.20
CA GLN A 377 -16.95 -28.12 -5.15
C GLN A 377 -17.02 -26.65 -4.70
N CYS A 378 -15.92 -26.06 -4.23
CA CYS A 378 -15.83 -24.64 -3.85
C CYS A 378 -15.65 -23.77 -5.09
N ILE A 379 -16.68 -23.67 -5.92
CA ILE A 379 -16.62 -23.04 -7.25
C ILE A 379 -16.33 -21.53 -7.26
N ARG A 380 -16.30 -20.86 -6.10
CA ARG A 380 -15.96 -19.43 -5.96
C ARG A 380 -14.55 -19.18 -5.42
N LEU A 381 -13.78 -20.24 -5.19
CA LEU A 381 -12.49 -20.17 -4.53
C LEU A 381 -11.47 -19.45 -5.42
N ALA A 382 -11.02 -18.29 -4.96
CA ALA A 382 -10.01 -17.47 -5.62
C ALA A 382 -8.60 -17.73 -5.07
N MET A 383 -8.49 -18.09 -3.79
CA MET A 383 -7.22 -18.38 -3.09
C MET A 383 -7.33 -19.68 -2.30
N LEU A 384 -6.36 -20.58 -2.51
CA LEU A 384 -6.18 -21.79 -1.71
C LEU A 384 -4.74 -21.91 -1.24
N ASN A 385 -4.54 -21.87 0.08
CA ASN A 385 -3.23 -22.10 0.69
C ASN A 385 -3.28 -23.26 1.69
N LEU A 386 -2.60 -24.35 1.34
CA LEU A 386 -2.42 -25.55 2.16
C LEU A 386 -0.94 -25.80 2.50
N SER A 387 -0.08 -24.80 2.30
CA SER A 387 1.37 -24.96 2.43
C SER A 387 1.83 -25.24 3.86
N VAL A 388 3.03 -25.79 4.02
CA VAL A 388 3.65 -26.05 5.34
C VAL A 388 2.75 -26.92 6.22
N ASN A 389 2.52 -28.15 5.76
CA ASN A 389 1.73 -29.17 6.45
C ASN A 389 2.35 -30.57 6.22
N ASN A 390 1.66 -31.63 6.66
CA ASN A 390 2.05 -33.03 6.47
C ASN A 390 1.14 -33.75 5.44
N LEU A 391 0.55 -33.04 4.48
CA LEU A 391 -0.39 -33.62 3.51
C LEU A 391 0.33 -34.58 2.56
N ASP A 392 -0.31 -35.69 2.22
CA ASP A 392 0.26 -36.77 1.40
C ASP A 392 -0.65 -37.19 0.25
N GLY A 393 -0.21 -38.19 -0.52
CA GLY A 393 -0.92 -38.67 -1.70
C GLY A 393 -0.85 -37.72 -2.89
N SER A 394 -1.69 -37.95 -3.89
CA SER A 394 -1.70 -37.18 -5.15
C SER A 394 -2.56 -35.94 -5.09
N ILE A 395 -2.21 -34.93 -5.90
CA ILE A 395 -3.06 -33.75 -6.14
C ILE A 395 -4.36 -34.21 -6.84
N PRO A 396 -5.54 -33.98 -6.25
CA PRO A 396 -6.82 -34.35 -6.87
C PRO A 396 -7.08 -33.55 -8.15
N ILE A 397 -7.60 -34.20 -9.18
CA ILE A 397 -7.96 -33.56 -10.45
C ILE A 397 -9.05 -32.49 -10.25
N GLU A 398 -9.96 -32.72 -9.32
CA GLU A 398 -11.05 -31.81 -8.98
C GLU A 398 -10.53 -30.48 -8.41
N LEU A 399 -9.40 -30.50 -7.71
CA LEU A 399 -8.76 -29.32 -7.12
C LEU A 399 -8.24 -28.37 -8.20
N VAL A 400 -7.56 -28.95 -9.19
CA VAL A 400 -6.93 -28.20 -10.29
C VAL A 400 -7.90 -27.89 -11.43
N ASN A 401 -9.19 -28.15 -11.24
CA ASN A 401 -10.27 -27.80 -12.17
C ASN A 401 -11.14 -26.64 -11.65
N ILE A 402 -10.77 -26.02 -10.52
CA ILE A 402 -11.49 -24.87 -9.93
C ILE A 402 -11.12 -23.59 -10.70
N SER A 403 -11.81 -23.34 -11.81
CA SER A 403 -11.54 -22.22 -12.74
C SER A 403 -11.66 -20.81 -12.15
N SER A 404 -12.24 -20.67 -10.96
CA SER A 404 -12.32 -19.39 -10.22
C SER A 404 -11.03 -19.03 -9.47
N LEU A 405 -10.09 -19.97 -9.34
CA LEU A 405 -8.78 -19.70 -8.75
C LEU A 405 -8.07 -18.64 -9.59
N SER A 406 -7.85 -17.49 -8.96
CA SER A 406 -7.32 -16.31 -9.63
C SER A 406 -6.20 -15.64 -8.85
N LEU A 407 -6.24 -15.73 -7.52
CA LEU A 407 -5.19 -15.21 -6.65
C LEU A 407 -4.04 -16.20 -6.54
N GLY A 408 -4.30 -17.45 -6.17
CA GLY A 408 -3.23 -18.43 -6.05
C GLY A 408 -3.65 -19.81 -5.56
N LEU A 409 -2.79 -20.77 -5.87
CA LEU A 409 -2.84 -22.15 -5.41
C LEU A 409 -1.46 -22.52 -4.85
N ASP A 410 -1.37 -22.62 -3.52
CA ASP A 410 -0.14 -22.97 -2.82
C ASP A 410 -0.31 -24.28 -2.04
N LEU A 411 0.42 -25.31 -2.47
CA LEU A 411 0.50 -26.63 -1.84
C LEU A 411 1.94 -26.96 -1.38
N SER A 412 2.82 -25.95 -1.32
CA SER A 412 4.23 -26.14 -1.06
C SER A 412 4.51 -26.70 0.34
N ASN A 413 5.71 -27.27 0.54
CA ASN A 413 6.16 -27.76 1.85
C ASN A 413 5.18 -28.80 2.46
N ASN A 414 4.96 -29.89 1.71
CA ASN A 414 4.13 -31.01 2.09
C ASN A 414 4.80 -32.34 1.69
N LYS A 415 4.07 -33.46 1.75
CA LYS A 415 4.52 -34.81 1.34
C LYS A 415 3.73 -35.31 0.12
N LEU A 416 3.24 -34.40 -0.72
CA LEU A 416 2.44 -34.76 -1.89
C LEU A 416 3.29 -35.53 -2.90
N SER A 417 2.72 -36.54 -3.54
CA SER A 417 3.40 -37.46 -4.45
C SER A 417 2.57 -37.72 -5.71
N GLY A 418 3.06 -38.56 -6.62
CA GLY A 418 2.37 -38.83 -7.89
C GLY A 418 2.60 -37.73 -8.92
N LEU A 419 1.73 -37.63 -9.92
CA LEU A 419 1.89 -36.72 -11.07
C LEU A 419 1.19 -35.38 -10.82
N ILE A 420 1.69 -34.31 -11.44
CA ILE A 420 0.92 -33.08 -11.60
C ILE A 420 -0.15 -33.33 -12.69
N PRO A 421 -1.47 -33.22 -12.39
CA PRO A 421 -2.50 -33.51 -13.38
C PRO A 421 -2.46 -32.53 -14.56
N GLN A 422 -2.69 -33.03 -15.78
CA GLN A 422 -2.72 -32.19 -16.99
C GLN A 422 -3.84 -31.13 -16.94
N GLN A 423 -4.88 -31.35 -16.14
CA GLN A 423 -5.99 -30.42 -15.96
C GLN A 423 -5.59 -29.12 -15.26
N VAL A 424 -4.38 -29.01 -14.70
CA VAL A 424 -3.86 -27.74 -14.17
C VAL A 424 -3.91 -26.58 -15.18
N GLY A 425 -3.84 -26.88 -16.49
CA GLY A 425 -4.02 -25.89 -17.56
C GLY A 425 -5.41 -25.25 -17.62
N THR A 426 -6.43 -25.87 -17.03
CA THR A 426 -7.81 -25.32 -17.00
C THR A 426 -7.93 -24.09 -16.09
N LEU A 427 -6.92 -23.81 -15.26
CA LEU A 427 -6.87 -22.68 -14.34
C LEU A 427 -6.47 -21.38 -15.09
N HIS A 428 -7.27 -20.98 -16.08
CA HIS A 428 -6.97 -19.88 -17.00
C HIS A 428 -6.69 -18.53 -16.32
N ASN A 429 -7.31 -18.30 -15.16
CA ASN A 429 -7.23 -17.04 -14.42
C ASN A 429 -6.19 -17.06 -13.29
N LEU A 430 -5.46 -18.15 -13.11
CA LEU A 430 -4.58 -18.32 -11.95
C LEU A 430 -3.37 -17.39 -12.01
N GLY A 431 -3.17 -16.56 -10.99
CA GLY A 431 -2.01 -15.69 -10.86
C GLY A 431 -0.75 -16.39 -10.37
N HIS A 432 -0.85 -17.27 -9.36
CA HIS A 432 0.30 -17.90 -8.72
C HIS A 432 0.08 -19.40 -8.51
N LEU A 433 1.08 -20.22 -8.87
CA LEU A 433 1.07 -21.65 -8.64
C LEU A 433 2.35 -22.08 -7.92
N ASN A 434 2.21 -22.64 -6.72
CA ASN A 434 3.35 -23.08 -5.91
C ASN A 434 3.15 -24.50 -5.38
N PHE A 435 3.91 -25.45 -5.93
CA PHE A 435 3.96 -26.85 -5.50
C PHE A 435 5.36 -27.25 -5.01
N SER A 436 6.21 -26.30 -4.65
CA SER A 436 7.60 -26.60 -4.25
C SER A 436 7.68 -27.46 -2.99
N ASN A 437 8.84 -28.11 -2.77
CA ASN A 437 9.12 -28.86 -1.56
C ASN A 437 8.09 -29.97 -1.29
N ASN A 438 7.98 -30.89 -2.25
CA ASN A 438 7.08 -32.06 -2.23
C ASN A 438 7.80 -33.29 -2.83
N GLN A 439 7.08 -34.38 -3.07
CA GLN A 439 7.56 -35.63 -3.69
C GLN A 439 6.89 -35.87 -5.06
N LEU A 440 6.48 -34.80 -5.75
CA LEU A 440 5.79 -34.90 -7.05
C LEU A 440 6.75 -35.42 -8.11
N SER A 441 6.25 -36.24 -9.03
CA SER A 441 7.02 -37.01 -9.99
C SER A 441 6.43 -36.91 -11.40
N GLY A 442 7.13 -37.49 -12.37
CA GLY A 442 6.73 -37.46 -13.78
C GLY A 442 7.01 -36.11 -14.44
N GLN A 443 6.35 -35.85 -15.58
CA GLN A 443 6.63 -34.70 -16.43
C GLN A 443 5.85 -33.44 -16.02
N ILE A 444 6.45 -32.27 -16.27
CA ILE A 444 5.76 -30.99 -16.15
C ILE A 444 4.65 -30.94 -17.23
N PRO A 445 3.38 -30.66 -16.87
CA PRO A 445 2.29 -30.58 -17.84
C PRO A 445 2.47 -29.48 -18.89
N SER A 446 2.46 -29.87 -20.16
CA SER A 446 2.51 -28.90 -21.28
C SER A 446 1.27 -28.01 -21.33
N SER A 447 0.15 -28.45 -20.73
CA SER A 447 -1.11 -27.72 -20.61
C SER A 447 -1.03 -26.45 -19.78
N LEU A 448 0.03 -26.26 -18.96
CA LEU A 448 0.24 -25.03 -18.20
C LEU A 448 0.21 -23.77 -19.06
N ILE A 449 0.52 -23.87 -20.36
CA ILE A 449 0.38 -22.78 -21.34
C ILE A 449 -1.02 -22.14 -21.36
N GLN A 450 -2.05 -22.88 -20.96
CA GLN A 450 -3.43 -22.39 -20.92
C GLN A 450 -3.70 -21.44 -19.73
N CYS A 451 -2.80 -21.34 -18.76
CA CYS A 451 -2.88 -20.41 -17.63
C CYS A 451 -2.42 -19.01 -18.07
N ALA A 452 -3.25 -18.31 -18.84
CA ALA A 452 -2.87 -17.09 -19.56
C ALA A 452 -2.39 -15.94 -18.66
N VAL A 453 -2.86 -15.86 -17.41
CA VAL A 453 -2.47 -14.79 -16.47
C VAL A 453 -1.48 -15.25 -15.41
N LEU A 454 -0.89 -16.44 -15.54
CA LEU A 454 0.06 -16.97 -14.58
C LEU A 454 1.31 -16.10 -14.51
N LEU A 455 1.60 -15.57 -13.32
CA LEU A 455 2.71 -14.68 -13.03
C LEU A 455 3.90 -15.42 -12.43
N SER A 456 3.66 -16.46 -11.64
CA SER A 456 4.71 -17.26 -10.99
C SER A 456 4.36 -18.75 -10.96
N LEU A 457 5.36 -19.57 -11.31
CA LEU A 457 5.31 -21.03 -11.29
C LEU A 457 6.48 -21.59 -10.47
N ASN A 458 6.21 -22.14 -9.29
CA ASN A 458 7.23 -22.72 -8.42
C ASN A 458 7.01 -24.22 -8.25
N LEU A 459 7.95 -25.03 -8.75
CA LEU A 459 7.96 -26.49 -8.70
C LEU A 459 9.28 -27.04 -8.12
N GLU A 460 10.06 -26.17 -7.48
CA GLU A 460 11.34 -26.45 -6.84
C GLU A 460 11.28 -27.67 -5.90
N ASN A 461 12.38 -28.42 -5.78
CA ASN A 461 12.57 -29.48 -4.80
C ASN A 461 11.45 -30.55 -4.84
N ASN A 462 11.42 -31.27 -5.96
CA ASN A 462 10.49 -32.38 -6.24
C ASN A 462 11.24 -33.50 -7.01
N ASN A 463 10.51 -34.56 -7.39
CA ASN A 463 11.01 -35.69 -8.18
C ASN A 463 10.59 -35.61 -9.66
N LEU A 464 10.37 -34.40 -10.20
CA LEU A 464 9.93 -34.21 -11.58
C LEU A 464 11.02 -34.64 -12.56
N SER A 465 10.64 -35.20 -13.70
CA SER A 465 11.54 -35.80 -14.69
C SER A 465 11.07 -35.55 -16.12
N GLY A 466 11.90 -35.88 -17.10
CA GLY A 466 11.64 -35.56 -18.51
C GLY A 466 12.06 -34.14 -18.89
N SER A 467 11.61 -33.67 -20.05
CA SER A 467 11.98 -32.35 -20.59
C SER A 467 11.08 -31.23 -20.10
N ILE A 468 11.65 -30.03 -20.01
CA ILE A 468 10.88 -28.79 -19.84
C ILE A 468 10.04 -28.57 -21.11
N PRO A 469 8.70 -28.48 -21.02
CA PRO A 469 7.85 -28.28 -22.19
C PRO A 469 8.16 -26.95 -22.89
N GLU A 470 8.34 -26.99 -24.21
CA GLU A 470 8.57 -25.78 -25.02
C GLU A 470 7.42 -24.76 -24.89
N SER A 471 6.19 -25.25 -24.66
CA SER A 471 5.01 -24.42 -24.45
C SER A 471 5.15 -23.45 -23.28
N LEU A 472 5.95 -23.74 -22.24
CA LEU A 472 6.17 -22.81 -21.13
C LEU A 472 6.85 -21.51 -21.56
N SER A 473 7.61 -21.52 -22.66
CA SER A 473 8.21 -20.30 -23.24
C SER A 473 7.16 -19.34 -23.80
N GLN A 474 5.93 -19.81 -24.06
CA GLN A 474 4.87 -19.04 -24.70
C GLN A 474 3.86 -18.46 -23.68
N LEU A 475 4.07 -18.64 -22.38
CA LEU A 475 3.21 -18.07 -21.35
C LEU A 475 3.27 -16.53 -21.40
N PRO A 476 2.14 -15.82 -21.59
CA PRO A 476 2.18 -14.41 -21.94
C PRO A 476 2.42 -13.47 -20.75
N ALA A 477 2.00 -13.86 -19.54
CA ALA A 477 2.09 -13.03 -18.33
C ALA A 477 3.17 -13.47 -17.33
N ILE A 478 3.86 -14.59 -17.59
CA ILE A 478 4.79 -15.20 -16.62
C ILE A 478 5.97 -14.26 -16.32
N GLN A 479 6.26 -14.11 -15.04
CA GLN A 479 7.34 -13.26 -14.52
C GLN A 479 8.44 -14.09 -13.86
N GLN A 480 8.10 -15.26 -13.31
CA GLN A 480 9.05 -16.12 -12.61
C GLN A 480 8.72 -17.61 -12.76
N ILE A 481 9.76 -18.43 -12.95
CA ILE A 481 9.69 -19.89 -12.94
C ILE A 481 10.81 -20.43 -12.04
N ASP A 482 10.47 -21.27 -11.06
CA ASP A 482 11.45 -22.09 -10.35
C ASP A 482 11.19 -23.58 -10.58
N LEU A 483 12.13 -24.26 -11.23
CA LEU A 483 12.13 -25.70 -11.48
C LEU A 483 13.35 -26.39 -10.85
N SER A 484 14.06 -25.71 -9.95
CA SER A 484 15.32 -26.20 -9.42
C SER A 484 15.14 -27.42 -8.49
N GLU A 485 16.24 -28.12 -8.24
CA GLU A 485 16.30 -29.34 -7.42
C GLU A 485 15.26 -30.41 -7.85
N ASN A 486 15.28 -30.77 -9.13
CA ASN A 486 14.47 -31.84 -9.73
C ASN A 486 15.35 -32.79 -10.58
N ASN A 487 14.72 -33.79 -11.23
CA ASN A 487 15.35 -34.75 -12.14
C ASN A 487 15.07 -34.45 -13.63
N LEU A 488 14.95 -33.16 -14.00
CA LEU A 488 14.67 -32.76 -15.38
C LEU A 488 15.87 -33.02 -16.30
N SER A 489 15.58 -33.28 -17.58
CA SER A 489 16.59 -33.64 -18.57
C SER A 489 16.26 -33.15 -19.98
N GLY A 490 17.27 -33.00 -20.83
CA GLY A 490 17.10 -32.55 -22.21
C GLY A 490 17.35 -31.05 -22.39
N VAL A 491 16.91 -30.52 -23.52
CA VAL A 491 17.21 -29.15 -23.96
C VAL A 491 16.31 -28.14 -23.25
N VAL A 492 16.90 -27.06 -22.73
CA VAL A 492 16.13 -25.90 -22.21
C VAL A 492 15.52 -25.10 -23.37
N PRO A 493 14.22 -24.75 -23.33
CA PRO A 493 13.58 -23.93 -24.38
C PRO A 493 14.30 -22.58 -24.60
N THR A 494 14.36 -22.14 -25.86
CA THR A 494 15.02 -20.89 -26.26
C THR A 494 13.98 -19.85 -26.67
N GLY A 495 13.34 -19.20 -25.69
CA GLY A 495 12.31 -18.19 -25.96
C GLY A 495 11.54 -17.73 -24.72
N GLY A 496 10.84 -16.61 -24.83
CA GLY A 496 10.01 -16.04 -23.76
C GLY A 496 10.74 -15.88 -22.44
N ILE A 497 10.17 -16.42 -21.36
CA ILE A 497 10.75 -16.35 -20.01
C ILE A 497 12.12 -17.03 -19.91
N PHE A 498 12.39 -18.06 -20.71
CA PHE A 498 13.71 -18.71 -20.77
C PHE A 498 14.77 -17.87 -21.49
N GLY A 499 14.39 -16.74 -22.09
CA GLY A 499 15.34 -15.71 -22.53
C GLY A 499 15.80 -14.77 -21.41
N LYS A 500 15.19 -14.86 -20.21
CA LYS A 500 15.48 -14.04 -19.04
C LYS A 500 16.12 -14.92 -17.95
N PRO A 501 17.46 -15.09 -17.96
CA PRO A 501 18.15 -16.15 -17.20
C PRO A 501 17.82 -16.22 -15.72
N ASN A 502 17.50 -15.09 -15.11
CA ASN A 502 17.29 -15.07 -13.68
C ASN A 502 15.81 -15.05 -13.27
N SER A 503 14.90 -14.85 -14.23
CA SER A 503 13.49 -15.12 -14.02
C SER A 503 13.20 -16.63 -14.03
N VAL A 504 14.19 -17.48 -14.35
CA VAL A 504 14.07 -18.93 -14.40
C VAL A 504 15.18 -19.61 -13.60
N ASN A 505 14.84 -20.30 -12.53
CA ASN A 505 15.80 -21.10 -11.77
C ASN A 505 15.72 -22.59 -12.17
N LEU A 506 16.86 -23.14 -12.63
CA LEU A 506 16.98 -24.52 -13.12
C LEU A 506 18.05 -25.34 -12.36
N LYS A 507 18.61 -24.79 -11.27
CA LYS A 507 19.71 -25.39 -10.52
C LYS A 507 19.38 -26.81 -10.04
N GLY A 508 20.38 -27.66 -9.83
CA GLY A 508 20.19 -29.03 -9.35
C GLY A 508 19.77 -30.07 -10.41
N ASN A 509 19.20 -29.64 -11.54
CA ASN A 509 18.80 -30.54 -12.63
C ASN A 509 19.96 -31.00 -13.52
N LYS A 510 20.64 -32.09 -13.14
CA LYS A 510 21.86 -32.57 -13.81
C LYS A 510 21.68 -33.04 -15.26
N GLY A 511 20.45 -33.38 -15.65
CA GLY A 511 20.15 -33.88 -17.00
C GLY A 511 19.90 -32.77 -18.03
N LEU A 512 19.79 -31.51 -17.60
CA LEU A 512 19.50 -30.40 -18.49
C LEU A 512 20.76 -29.94 -19.23
N CYS A 513 20.57 -29.52 -20.46
CA CYS A 513 21.58 -28.89 -21.29
C CYS A 513 20.98 -27.69 -22.04
N ALA A 514 21.78 -26.70 -22.38
CA ALA A 514 21.33 -25.52 -23.10
C ALA A 514 22.01 -25.44 -24.48
N LEU A 515 21.30 -24.83 -25.46
CA LEU A 515 21.88 -24.53 -26.78
C LEU A 515 22.80 -23.30 -26.73
N THR A 516 22.64 -22.47 -25.70
CA THR A 516 23.39 -21.22 -25.44
C THR A 516 23.80 -21.18 -23.96
N SER A 517 24.90 -20.51 -23.63
CA SER A 517 25.50 -20.49 -22.27
C SER A 517 24.74 -19.65 -21.23
N ILE A 518 23.43 -19.43 -21.41
CA ILE A 518 22.62 -18.47 -20.64
C ILE A 518 22.37 -18.96 -19.20
N PHE A 519 22.23 -20.27 -18.98
CA PHE A 519 21.84 -20.86 -17.69
C PHE A 519 22.98 -21.55 -16.92
N ALA A 520 24.24 -21.33 -17.30
CA ALA A 520 25.39 -22.07 -16.78
C ALA A 520 25.26 -23.62 -16.87
N LEU A 521 24.41 -24.11 -17.79
CA LEU A 521 24.21 -25.54 -18.08
C LEU A 521 25.20 -26.05 -19.14
N PRO A 522 25.49 -27.36 -19.18
CA PRO A 522 26.28 -27.97 -20.26
C PRO A 522 25.68 -27.69 -21.63
N ILE A 523 26.53 -27.49 -22.65
CA ILE A 523 26.07 -27.37 -24.04
C ILE A 523 25.60 -28.76 -24.52
N CYS A 524 24.40 -28.83 -25.09
CA CYS A 524 23.83 -30.09 -25.54
C CYS A 524 24.73 -30.78 -26.59
N PRO A 525 25.02 -32.09 -26.47
CA PRO A 525 25.83 -32.79 -27.45
C PRO A 525 25.05 -32.95 -28.77
N THR A 526 25.49 -32.25 -29.80
CA THR A 526 25.10 -32.56 -31.19
C THR A 526 25.69 -33.92 -31.57
N SER A 527 24.90 -34.92 -31.95
CA SER A 527 25.40 -36.27 -32.31
C SER A 527 25.10 -36.65 -33.76
N PRO A 528 25.83 -37.58 -34.41
CA PRO A 528 27.02 -38.33 -33.95
C PRO A 528 28.26 -38.06 -34.83
N ALA A 529 29.34 -37.53 -34.27
CA ALA A 529 30.61 -37.48 -34.98
C ALA A 529 31.30 -38.86 -34.92
N LYS A 530 31.55 -39.43 -36.10
CA LYS A 530 32.27 -40.68 -36.34
C LYS A 530 33.56 -40.75 -35.52
N ARG A 531 33.75 -41.87 -34.82
CA ARG A 531 35.04 -42.30 -34.24
C ARG A 531 36.16 -42.11 -35.27
N LYS A 532 37.07 -41.16 -35.04
CA LYS A 532 38.44 -41.25 -35.54
C LYS A 532 39.32 -41.76 -34.41
N LYS A 533 39.79 -43.00 -34.59
CA LYS A 533 41.01 -43.49 -33.92
C LYS A 533 42.11 -42.48 -34.20
N ASN A 534 42.86 -42.08 -33.18
CA ASN A 534 44.30 -41.91 -33.29
C ASN A 534 44.94 -42.14 -31.93
N ASN A 535 45.86 -43.12 -31.94
CA ASN A 535 46.79 -43.45 -30.89
C ASN A 535 47.73 -42.28 -30.62
N THR A 536 48.02 -42.01 -29.35
CA THR A 536 49.41 -41.92 -28.88
C THR A 536 49.45 -42.19 -27.39
N ARG A 537 49.87 -43.42 -27.06
CA ARG A 537 50.50 -43.76 -25.78
C ARG A 537 51.76 -42.91 -25.65
N TRP A 538 51.87 -42.08 -24.61
CA TRP A 538 53.13 -41.84 -23.88
C TRP A 538 52.78 -41.40 -22.45
N LEU A 539 53.23 -42.21 -21.50
CA LEU A 539 53.53 -41.91 -20.09
C LEU A 539 52.38 -41.68 -19.09
N LEU A 540 51.86 -42.80 -18.60
CA LEU A 540 51.72 -42.99 -17.15
C LEU A 540 53.09 -43.40 -16.56
N ILE A 541 53.31 -43.00 -15.32
CA ILE A 541 54.39 -43.39 -14.38
C ILE A 541 55.65 -42.50 -14.44
N VAL A 542 55.67 -41.44 -13.64
CA VAL A 542 56.59 -41.31 -12.50
C VAL A 542 55.84 -40.61 -11.37
N ILE A 543 55.33 -41.40 -10.42
CA ILE A 543 54.98 -40.93 -9.08
C ILE A 543 56.27 -40.99 -8.25
N LEU A 544 56.38 -40.05 -7.31
CA LEU A 544 57.26 -40.00 -6.13
C LEU A 544 58.51 -39.11 -6.22
N ILE A 545 58.39 -38.03 -5.43
CA ILE A 545 59.41 -37.25 -4.71
C ILE A 545 59.96 -36.06 -5.52
N PRO A 546 59.76 -34.80 -5.06
CA PRO A 546 59.66 -34.39 -3.65
C PRO A 546 58.43 -33.53 -3.30
N THR A 547 57.58 -34.08 -2.43
CA THR A 547 56.51 -33.41 -1.68
C THR A 547 57.01 -32.71 -0.40
N VAL A 548 58.29 -32.35 -0.32
CA VAL A 548 58.90 -31.82 0.92
C VAL A 548 59.19 -30.32 0.87
N THR A 549 59.06 -29.65 -0.28
CA THR A 549 59.38 -28.21 -0.39
C THR A 549 58.18 -27.27 -0.27
N VAL A 550 56.95 -27.76 -0.45
CA VAL A 550 55.73 -26.92 -0.37
C VAL A 550 55.19 -26.83 1.07
N ALA A 551 55.40 -27.87 1.89
CA ALA A 551 54.97 -27.87 3.29
C ALA A 551 55.74 -26.88 4.18
N LEU A 552 56.97 -26.53 3.82
CA LEU A 552 57.80 -25.56 4.54
C LEU A 552 57.40 -24.10 4.29
N PHE A 553 56.76 -23.80 3.15
CA PHE A 553 56.28 -22.44 2.86
C PHE A 553 54.94 -22.13 3.55
N SER A 554 54.09 -23.14 3.75
CA SER A 554 52.81 -22.98 4.46
C SER A 554 52.98 -22.75 5.97
N ILE A 555 54.06 -23.23 6.59
CA ILE A 555 54.28 -23.10 8.04
C ILE A 555 54.90 -21.74 8.41
N LEU A 556 55.70 -21.12 7.52
CA LEU A 556 56.24 -19.78 7.73
C LEU A 556 55.18 -18.67 7.61
N CYS A 557 54.16 -18.85 6.76
CA CYS A 557 53.04 -17.90 6.67
C CYS A 557 52.14 -17.94 7.93
N ILE A 558 51.97 -19.10 8.56
CA ILE A 558 51.14 -19.26 9.76
C ILE A 558 51.82 -18.65 11.00
N MET A 559 53.15 -18.67 11.08
CA MET A 559 53.87 -18.02 12.19
C MET A 559 53.91 -16.49 12.08
N PHE A 560 53.75 -15.91 10.88
CA PHE A 560 53.66 -14.45 10.73
C PHE A 560 52.26 -13.92 11.08
N THR A 561 51.23 -14.77 11.07
CA THR A 561 49.86 -14.39 11.44
C THR A 561 49.50 -14.59 12.92
N LEU A 562 50.40 -15.14 13.75
CA LEU A 562 50.15 -15.39 15.18
C LEU A 562 50.94 -14.47 16.14
N ARG A 563 51.48 -13.33 15.66
CA ARG A 563 51.98 -12.27 16.55
C ARG A 563 51.63 -10.87 16.02
N LYS A 564 50.35 -10.54 16.04
CA LYS A 564 49.92 -9.15 16.19
C LYS A 564 48.46 -9.07 16.69
N GLU A 565 48.26 -9.35 17.97
CA GLU A 565 47.01 -8.97 18.63
C GLU A 565 47.04 -7.49 19.03
N SER A 566 46.07 -6.78 18.47
CA SER A 566 45.31 -5.64 18.99
C SER A 566 46.03 -4.43 19.58
N THR A 567 45.91 -3.32 18.86
CA THR A 567 45.40 -2.08 19.46
C THR A 567 44.59 -1.35 18.39
N THR A 568 43.35 -1.79 18.17
CA THR A 568 42.41 -1.08 17.30
C THR A 568 41.83 0.06 18.11
N GLN A 569 42.25 1.28 17.79
CA GLN A 569 41.64 2.50 18.30
C GLN A 569 40.18 2.56 17.84
N GLN A 570 39.30 2.60 18.82
CA GLN A 570 37.86 2.74 18.68
C GLN A 570 37.52 4.14 18.15
N SER A 571 37.09 4.22 16.89
CA SER A 571 36.53 5.44 16.31
C SER A 571 35.00 5.34 16.33
N SER A 572 34.43 5.84 17.43
CA SER A 572 33.06 6.29 17.68
C SER A 572 31.88 5.51 17.07
N ASN A 573 31.15 4.82 17.96
CA ASN A 573 29.75 4.42 17.84
C ASN A 573 28.89 5.45 17.08
N TYR A 574 28.42 5.09 15.88
CA TYR A 574 27.09 5.52 15.45
C TYR A 574 26.13 4.38 15.79
N LYS A 575 25.32 4.59 16.85
CA LYS A 575 24.20 3.72 17.18
C LYS A 575 23.37 3.46 15.92
N GLU A 576 23.22 2.19 15.56
CA GLU A 576 22.29 1.71 14.55
C GLU A 576 20.90 2.28 14.84
N THR A 577 20.40 3.14 13.94
CA THR A 577 19.08 3.79 14.03
C THR A 577 18.12 3.30 12.95
N MET A 578 18.58 2.52 11.97
CA MET A 578 17.73 1.88 10.96
C MET A 578 17.30 0.50 11.45
N LYS A 579 15.99 0.22 11.49
CA LYS A 579 15.47 -1.12 11.78
C LYS A 579 16.01 -2.10 10.72
N ARG A 580 16.65 -3.19 11.14
CA ARG A 580 17.07 -4.28 10.24
C ARG A 580 15.85 -5.07 9.81
N VAL A 581 15.72 -5.32 8.51
CA VAL A 581 14.64 -6.10 7.90
C VAL A 581 15.23 -7.25 7.10
N SER A 582 14.68 -8.45 7.27
CA SER A 582 15.09 -9.65 6.55
C SER A 582 14.27 -9.84 5.27
N TYR A 583 14.72 -10.76 4.40
CA TYR A 583 13.95 -11.18 3.23
C TYR A 583 12.57 -11.73 3.63
N GLY A 584 12.51 -12.54 4.70
CA GLY A 584 11.26 -13.08 5.23
C GLY A 584 10.29 -12.00 5.71
N ASP A 585 10.79 -10.93 6.34
CA ASP A 585 9.97 -9.79 6.75
C ASP A 585 9.36 -9.07 5.54
N ILE A 586 10.15 -8.91 4.47
CA ILE A 586 9.70 -8.29 3.22
C ILE A 586 8.69 -9.16 2.49
N LEU A 587 8.91 -10.48 2.43
CA LEU A 587 7.95 -11.42 1.87
C LEU A 587 6.61 -11.30 2.58
N LYS A 588 6.59 -11.42 3.91
CA LYS A 588 5.35 -11.26 4.69
C LYS A 588 4.71 -9.90 4.49
N ALA A 589 5.51 -8.83 4.56
CA ALA A 589 5.00 -7.46 4.46
C ALA A 589 4.36 -7.15 3.11
N THR A 590 4.90 -7.71 2.03
CA THR A 590 4.37 -7.56 0.67
C THR A 590 3.26 -8.57 0.34
N ASN A 591 2.88 -9.42 1.30
CA ASN A 591 2.02 -10.59 1.07
C ASN A 591 2.56 -11.48 -0.05
N TRP A 592 3.81 -11.93 0.12
CA TRP A 592 4.55 -12.78 -0.80
C TRP A 592 4.66 -12.17 -2.20
N PHE A 593 5.00 -10.88 -2.26
CA PHE A 593 5.05 -10.10 -3.50
C PHE A 593 3.77 -10.17 -4.33
N SER A 594 2.60 -10.19 -3.66
CA SER A 594 1.30 -10.23 -4.31
C SER A 594 1.15 -9.10 -5.35
N PRO A 595 0.61 -9.40 -6.55
CA PRO A 595 0.32 -8.39 -7.57
C PRO A 595 -0.70 -7.35 -7.12
N VAL A 596 -1.60 -7.73 -6.20
CA VAL A 596 -2.58 -6.80 -5.59
C VAL A 596 -1.86 -5.72 -4.78
N ASN A 597 -0.70 -6.07 -4.22
CA ASN A 597 0.16 -5.15 -3.51
C ASN A 597 1.23 -4.51 -4.41
N LYS A 598 1.31 -4.86 -5.70
CA LYS A 598 2.29 -4.25 -6.62
C LYS A 598 1.75 -2.90 -7.09
N ILE A 599 2.40 -1.82 -6.65
CA ILE A 599 2.04 -0.43 -7.01
C ILE A 599 2.50 -0.14 -8.44
N SER A 600 3.73 -0.53 -8.77
CA SER A 600 4.33 -0.29 -10.09
C SER A 600 5.44 -1.30 -10.39
N SER A 601 5.78 -1.42 -11.66
CA SER A 601 6.89 -2.27 -12.12
C SER A 601 7.64 -1.56 -13.23
N SER A 602 8.95 -1.70 -13.21
CA SER A 602 9.90 -1.18 -14.20
C SER A 602 10.83 -2.31 -14.65
N HIS A 603 11.69 -2.04 -15.63
CA HIS A 603 12.70 -3.00 -16.05
C HIS A 603 13.64 -3.39 -14.90
N THR A 604 14.10 -2.42 -14.11
CA THR A 604 15.12 -2.65 -13.06
C THR A 604 14.55 -3.05 -11.69
N GLY A 605 13.22 -3.04 -11.51
CA GLY A 605 12.61 -3.37 -10.23
C GLY A 605 11.11 -3.12 -10.15
N SER A 606 10.49 -3.62 -9.09
CA SER A 606 9.07 -3.49 -8.78
C SER A 606 8.86 -2.83 -7.42
N VAL A 607 7.82 -1.99 -7.30
CA VAL A 607 7.47 -1.34 -6.03
C VAL A 607 6.18 -1.94 -5.50
N TYR A 608 6.22 -2.40 -4.26
CA TYR A 608 5.10 -2.99 -3.55
C TYR A 608 4.64 -2.10 -2.41
N ILE A 609 3.34 -2.06 -2.14
CA ILE A 609 2.83 -1.64 -0.85
C ILE A 609 3.03 -2.78 0.13
N GLY A 610 3.48 -2.48 1.33
CA GLY A 610 3.61 -3.47 2.38
C GLY A 610 3.38 -2.92 3.76
N ARG A 611 3.24 -3.83 4.72
CA ARG A 611 3.16 -3.52 6.15
C ARG A 611 3.95 -4.56 6.92
N PHE A 612 4.98 -4.15 7.65
CA PHE A 612 5.75 -5.07 8.49
C PHE A 612 4.95 -5.48 9.73
N GLU A 613 5.09 -6.73 10.18
CA GLU A 613 4.36 -7.25 11.35
C GLU A 613 4.66 -6.47 12.65
N PHE A 614 5.84 -5.85 12.74
CA PHE A 614 6.31 -5.06 13.88
C PHE A 614 6.09 -3.55 13.71
N ASP A 615 5.41 -3.11 12.65
CA ASP A 615 5.19 -1.69 12.34
C ASP A 615 3.76 -1.41 11.85
N THR A 616 3.18 -0.28 12.24
CA THR A 616 1.78 0.05 11.90
C THR A 616 1.67 0.79 10.56
N ASP A 617 2.75 1.45 10.14
CA ASP A 617 2.75 2.31 8.97
C ASP A 617 2.86 1.50 7.67
N LEU A 618 2.16 1.96 6.64
CA LEU A 618 2.34 1.43 5.29
C LEU A 618 3.71 1.87 4.76
N VAL A 619 4.39 0.96 4.09
CA VAL A 619 5.67 1.19 3.46
C VAL A 619 5.59 0.92 1.96
N ALA A 620 6.41 1.63 1.18
CA ALA A 620 6.66 1.29 -0.21
C ALA A 620 7.97 0.51 -0.29
N ILE A 621 7.92 -0.74 -0.75
CA ILE A 621 9.05 -1.66 -0.81
C ILE A 621 9.46 -1.80 -2.28
N LYS A 622 10.56 -1.15 -2.66
CA LYS A 622 11.17 -1.26 -4.00
C LYS A 622 12.11 -2.45 -4.02
N VAL A 623 11.73 -3.50 -4.73
CA VAL A 623 12.49 -4.72 -4.94
C VAL A 623 13.21 -4.62 -6.28
N PHE A 624 14.52 -4.85 -6.30
CA PHE A 624 15.32 -4.73 -7.51
C PHE A 624 15.40 -6.07 -8.24
N HIS A 625 15.15 -6.06 -9.54
CA HIS A 625 15.33 -7.24 -10.39
C HIS A 625 16.83 -7.32 -10.73
N LEU A 626 17.67 -7.77 -9.80
CA LEU A 626 19.15 -7.81 -9.91
C LEU A 626 19.68 -8.53 -11.15
N ASP A 627 18.79 -9.31 -11.70
CA ASP A 627 18.83 -10.09 -12.89
C ASP A 627 18.90 -9.30 -14.20
N GLU A 628 18.33 -8.10 -14.17
CA GLU A 628 18.19 -7.24 -15.33
C GLU A 628 19.41 -6.32 -15.45
N GLN A 629 19.87 -6.11 -16.69
CA GLN A 629 21.09 -5.38 -16.94
C GLN A 629 20.99 -3.95 -16.38
N GLY A 630 21.87 -3.61 -15.44
CA GLY A 630 21.91 -2.30 -14.79
C GLY A 630 21.12 -2.19 -13.48
N ALA A 631 20.35 -3.21 -13.06
CA ALA A 631 19.60 -3.18 -11.81
C ALA A 631 20.49 -3.14 -10.57
N HIS A 632 21.61 -3.89 -10.53
CA HIS A 632 22.61 -3.75 -9.47
C HIS A 632 23.13 -2.31 -9.36
N ASN A 633 23.52 -1.74 -10.50
CA ASN A 633 24.05 -0.38 -10.55
C ASN A 633 22.99 0.63 -10.10
N SER A 634 21.73 0.42 -10.48
CA SER A 634 20.58 1.23 -10.05
C SER A 634 20.39 1.18 -8.52
N PHE A 635 20.41 -0.01 -7.91
CA PHE A 635 20.34 -0.15 -6.45
C PHE A 635 21.47 0.58 -5.74
N PHE A 636 22.72 0.36 -6.16
CA PHE A 636 23.88 0.97 -5.51
C PHE A 636 23.88 2.49 -5.70
N ARG A 637 23.45 2.97 -6.87
CA ARG A 637 23.31 4.40 -7.12
C ARG A 637 22.26 5.02 -6.21
N GLU A 638 21.09 4.41 -6.09
CA GLU A 638 20.00 4.93 -5.25
C GLU A 638 20.42 4.92 -3.77
N CYS A 639 21.13 3.88 -3.30
CA CYS A 639 21.72 3.86 -1.97
C CYS A 639 22.76 4.97 -1.75
N GLU A 640 23.65 5.21 -2.73
CA GLU A 640 24.66 6.27 -2.68
C GLU A 640 24.02 7.65 -2.57
N VAL A 641 23.00 7.91 -3.39
CA VAL A 641 22.22 9.15 -3.34
C VAL A 641 21.53 9.31 -2.00
N LEU A 642 20.75 8.32 -1.54
CA LEU A 642 20.00 8.40 -0.29
C LEU A 642 20.90 8.56 0.95
N LYS A 643 22.12 8.03 0.90
CA LYS A 643 23.12 8.24 1.96
C LYS A 643 23.59 9.70 2.04
N CYS A 644 23.67 10.37 0.90
CA CYS A 644 24.28 11.70 0.76
C CYS A 644 23.27 12.84 0.66
N THR A 645 21.98 12.56 0.47
CA THR A 645 20.92 13.57 0.32
C THR A 645 19.95 13.60 1.49
N ARG A 646 19.60 14.79 1.96
CA ARG A 646 18.53 15.01 2.95
C ARG A 646 17.79 16.30 2.65
N HIS A 647 16.58 16.18 2.10
CA HIS A 647 15.73 17.31 1.77
C HIS A 647 14.26 16.92 1.89
N ARG A 648 13.39 17.86 2.31
CA ARG A 648 11.96 17.58 2.56
C ARG A 648 11.18 17.13 1.32
N ASN A 649 11.60 17.61 0.14
CA ASN A 649 11.00 17.29 -1.15
C ASN A 649 11.74 16.16 -1.90
N LEU A 650 12.52 15.33 -1.17
CA LEU A 650 13.07 14.08 -1.69
C LEU A 650 12.46 12.90 -0.93
N VAL A 651 12.29 11.77 -1.61
CA VAL A 651 11.83 10.54 -0.95
C VAL A 651 12.86 10.09 0.08
N LYS A 652 12.37 9.69 1.26
CA LYS A 652 13.20 9.24 2.38
C LYS A 652 13.10 7.72 2.53
N ALA A 653 14.25 7.04 2.54
CA ALA A 653 14.31 5.63 2.87
C ALA A 653 14.20 5.43 4.39
N ILE A 654 13.34 4.50 4.79
CA ILE A 654 13.20 4.02 6.17
C ILE A 654 14.34 3.05 6.48
N THR A 655 14.62 2.12 5.57
CA THR A 655 15.67 1.12 5.71
C THR A 655 15.96 0.46 4.35
N LEU A 656 16.93 -0.45 4.32
CA LEU A 656 17.26 -1.27 3.15
C LEU A 656 17.40 -2.72 3.55
N CYS A 657 17.18 -3.61 2.59
CA CYS A 657 17.49 -5.02 2.72
C CYS A 657 18.50 -5.38 1.63
N SER A 658 19.66 -5.89 2.03
CA SER A 658 20.64 -6.51 1.13
C SER A 658 21.04 -7.81 1.78
N THR A 659 20.41 -8.89 1.35
CA THR A 659 20.52 -10.22 1.92
C THR A 659 20.57 -11.23 0.77
N VAL A 660 20.49 -12.50 1.09
CA VAL A 660 20.07 -13.52 0.15
C VAL A 660 18.61 -13.91 0.39
N ASP A 661 17.93 -14.35 -0.65
CA ASP A 661 16.64 -15.02 -0.55
C ASP A 661 16.79 -16.44 0.04
N PHE A 662 15.68 -17.18 0.12
CA PHE A 662 15.70 -18.55 0.64
C PHE A 662 16.48 -19.54 -0.26
N ASP A 663 16.74 -19.17 -1.52
CA ASP A 663 17.46 -19.95 -2.52
C ASP A 663 18.95 -19.56 -2.60
N ASN A 664 19.38 -18.68 -1.69
CA ASN A 664 20.73 -18.13 -1.60
C ASN A 664 21.12 -17.23 -2.80
N ASN A 665 20.16 -16.69 -3.54
CA ASN A 665 20.37 -15.66 -4.55
C ASN A 665 20.43 -14.28 -3.90
N GLU A 666 21.17 -13.36 -4.50
CA GLU A 666 21.27 -12.00 -3.97
C GLU A 666 19.90 -11.31 -4.04
N PHE A 667 19.45 -10.75 -2.92
CA PHE A 667 18.20 -10.02 -2.82
C PHE A 667 18.48 -8.60 -2.32
N LYS A 668 17.96 -7.61 -3.06
CA LYS A 668 18.09 -6.21 -2.69
C LYS A 668 16.76 -5.48 -2.77
N ALA A 669 16.44 -4.75 -1.71
CA ALA A 669 15.26 -3.91 -1.63
C ALA A 669 15.53 -2.62 -0.85
N LEU A 670 14.82 -1.56 -1.23
CA LEU A 670 14.75 -0.30 -0.51
C LEU A 670 13.34 -0.09 0.04
N ILE A 671 13.25 0.29 1.31
CA ILE A 671 11.99 0.51 2.01
C ILE A 671 11.83 2.01 2.21
N TYR A 672 10.73 2.55 1.68
CA TYR A 672 10.37 3.96 1.74
C TYR A 672 9.11 4.19 2.56
N GLU A 673 8.95 5.42 3.04
CA GLU A 673 7.65 5.91 3.52
C GLU A 673 6.62 5.82 2.37
N PHE A 674 5.42 5.31 2.66
CA PHE A 674 4.38 5.16 1.64
C PHE A 674 3.72 6.50 1.28
N MET A 675 3.65 6.80 -0.02
CA MET A 675 3.11 8.05 -0.55
C MET A 675 1.62 7.87 -0.86
N ALA A 676 0.77 8.25 0.10
CA ALA A 676 -0.66 7.90 0.11
C ALA A 676 -1.45 8.41 -1.10
N ASN A 677 -1.04 9.53 -1.71
CA ASN A 677 -1.72 10.12 -2.85
C ASN A 677 -1.21 9.57 -4.21
N GLY A 678 -0.20 8.69 -4.21
CA GLY A 678 0.37 8.12 -5.44
C GLY A 678 1.40 9.05 -6.09
N ASN A 679 1.41 9.08 -7.43
CA ASN A 679 2.34 9.92 -8.20
C ASN A 679 1.60 10.98 -9.03
N LEU A 680 2.32 12.01 -9.49
CA LEU A 680 1.76 13.13 -10.23
C LEU A 680 1.08 12.68 -11.55
N GLU A 681 1.59 11.64 -12.21
CA GLU A 681 1.00 11.11 -13.45
C GLU A 681 -0.46 10.70 -13.27
N MET A 682 -0.83 10.12 -12.12
CA MET A 682 -2.21 9.69 -11.83
C MET A 682 -3.21 10.86 -11.78
N PHE A 683 -2.73 12.08 -11.53
CA PHE A 683 -3.56 13.29 -11.48
C PHE A 683 -3.58 14.05 -12.80
N VAL A 684 -2.45 14.09 -13.51
CA VAL A 684 -2.38 14.73 -14.83
C VAL A 684 -3.09 13.88 -15.89
N HIS A 685 -3.03 12.55 -15.77
CA HIS A 685 -3.58 11.58 -16.73
C HIS A 685 -4.41 10.47 -16.08
N PRO A 686 -5.58 10.79 -15.48
CA PRO A 686 -6.40 9.80 -14.77
C PRO A 686 -6.99 8.74 -15.72
N LYS A 687 -6.81 7.45 -15.42
CA LYS A 687 -7.48 6.35 -16.13
C LYS A 687 -8.95 6.28 -15.69
N LEU A 688 -9.88 6.45 -16.64
CA LEU A 688 -11.33 6.36 -16.41
C LEU A 688 -11.72 4.90 -16.11
N TYR A 689 -11.79 4.55 -14.82
CA TYR A 689 -12.53 3.38 -14.37
C TYR A 689 -13.98 3.78 -14.10
N GLN A 690 -14.94 3.01 -14.63
CA GLN A 690 -16.37 3.26 -14.42
C GLN A 690 -16.69 3.20 -12.92
N GLY A 691 -16.84 4.36 -12.27
CA GLY A 691 -17.31 4.50 -10.89
C GLY A 691 -16.36 5.16 -9.87
N SER A 692 -15.15 5.61 -10.24
CA SER A 692 -14.27 6.40 -9.35
C SER A 692 -14.25 7.90 -9.73
N PRO A 693 -14.25 8.84 -8.77
CA PRO A 693 -14.21 10.27 -9.06
C PRO A 693 -12.89 10.64 -9.75
N LYS A 694 -12.97 11.51 -10.76
CA LYS A 694 -11.82 12.02 -11.52
C LYS A 694 -10.96 12.89 -10.59
N ARG A 695 -9.68 12.55 -10.43
CA ARG A 695 -8.72 13.31 -9.60
C ARG A 695 -8.08 14.40 -10.48
N VAL A 696 -8.26 15.68 -10.13
CA VAL A 696 -7.76 16.84 -10.90
C VAL A 696 -6.98 17.77 -9.97
N LEU A 697 -5.88 18.37 -10.45
CA LEU A 697 -5.07 19.32 -9.68
C LEU A 697 -5.56 20.76 -9.85
N THR A 698 -5.68 21.48 -8.74
CA THR A 698 -5.91 22.94 -8.75
C THR A 698 -4.65 23.70 -9.17
N LEU A 699 -4.79 24.97 -9.58
CA LEU A 699 -3.65 25.83 -9.90
C LEU A 699 -2.65 25.93 -8.73
N GLY A 700 -3.16 26.13 -7.51
CA GLY A 700 -2.33 26.22 -6.31
C GLY A 700 -1.55 24.93 -6.01
N GLN A 701 -2.17 23.77 -6.24
CA GLN A 701 -1.47 22.48 -6.14
C GLN A 701 -0.37 22.36 -7.20
N ARG A 702 -0.63 22.76 -8.45
CA ARG A 702 0.39 22.75 -9.53
C ARG A 702 1.56 23.68 -9.20
N ILE A 703 1.29 24.89 -8.72
CA ILE A 703 2.33 25.84 -8.29
C ILE A 703 3.13 25.29 -7.11
N SER A 704 2.45 24.72 -6.12
CA SER A 704 3.11 24.13 -4.94
C SER A 704 3.99 22.93 -5.31
N ILE A 705 3.49 22.03 -6.14
CA ILE A 705 4.23 20.88 -6.65
C ILE A 705 5.45 21.36 -7.46
N ALA A 706 5.29 22.34 -8.36
CA ALA A 706 6.40 22.89 -9.11
C ALA A 706 7.46 23.55 -8.21
N ALA A 707 7.04 24.27 -7.17
CA ALA A 707 7.93 24.89 -6.20
C ALA A 707 8.72 23.86 -5.39
N ASP A 708 8.06 22.79 -4.96
CA ASP A 708 8.66 21.67 -4.24
C ASP A 708 9.72 20.95 -5.10
N ILE A 709 9.40 20.65 -6.37
CA ILE A 709 10.33 20.04 -7.33
C ILE A 709 11.52 20.97 -7.58
N ALA A 710 11.27 22.27 -7.82
CA ALA A 710 12.34 23.24 -8.07
C ALA A 710 13.27 23.40 -6.85
N SER A 711 12.70 23.39 -5.64
CA SER A 711 13.46 23.43 -4.39
C SER A 711 14.36 22.19 -4.23
N ALA A 712 13.85 21.01 -4.56
CA ALA A 712 14.66 19.79 -4.53
C ALA A 712 15.79 19.81 -5.56
N LEU A 713 15.52 20.25 -6.80
CA LEU A 713 16.53 20.32 -7.85
C LEU A 713 17.59 21.40 -7.57
N ASP A 714 17.24 22.55 -7.00
CA ASP A 714 18.24 23.54 -6.54
C ASP A 714 19.17 22.93 -5.48
N TYR A 715 18.61 22.18 -4.53
CA TYR A 715 19.40 21.45 -3.55
C TYR A 715 20.37 20.46 -4.23
N LEU A 716 19.88 19.64 -5.17
CA LEU A 716 20.70 18.64 -5.86
C LEU A 716 21.82 19.26 -6.71
N HIS A 717 21.52 20.35 -7.43
CA HIS A 717 22.44 20.95 -8.40
C HIS A 717 23.42 21.94 -7.77
N ASN A 718 22.98 22.71 -6.76
CA ASN A 718 23.72 23.87 -6.28
C ASN A 718 24.15 23.77 -4.80
N GLN A 719 23.60 22.83 -4.03
CA GLN A 719 23.92 22.68 -2.60
C GLN A 719 24.69 21.39 -2.29
N LEU A 720 24.66 20.39 -3.18
CA LEU A 720 25.51 19.19 -3.09
C LEU A 720 26.88 19.39 -3.74
N VAL A 721 27.89 18.79 -3.14
CA VAL A 721 29.26 18.78 -3.67
C VAL A 721 29.80 17.33 -3.67
N PRO A 722 30.04 16.74 -4.86
CA PRO A 722 29.74 17.26 -6.20
C PRO A 722 28.23 17.36 -6.48
N PRO A 723 27.80 18.18 -7.47
CA PRO A 723 26.39 18.26 -7.90
C PRO A 723 25.83 16.89 -8.31
N LEU A 724 24.56 16.63 -8.00
CA LEU A 724 23.83 15.42 -8.37
C LEU A 724 22.81 15.72 -9.48
N ILE A 725 22.81 14.93 -10.53
CA ILE A 725 21.84 15.04 -11.65
C ILE A 725 20.91 13.82 -11.60
N HIS A 726 19.60 14.02 -11.65
CA HIS A 726 18.59 12.96 -11.54
C HIS A 726 18.50 12.08 -12.80
N CYS A 727 18.56 12.69 -14.00
CA CYS A 727 18.53 12.03 -15.31
C CYS A 727 17.22 11.32 -15.74
N ASP A 728 16.17 11.29 -14.90
CA ASP A 728 14.88 10.67 -15.24
C ASP A 728 13.70 11.37 -14.54
N LEU A 729 13.66 12.69 -14.65
CA LEU A 729 12.59 13.49 -14.04
C LEU A 729 11.33 13.46 -14.94
N LYS A 730 10.22 12.97 -14.39
CA LYS A 730 8.92 12.81 -15.07
C LYS A 730 7.78 12.71 -14.04
N PRO A 731 6.50 12.91 -14.42
CA PRO A 731 5.37 12.85 -13.49
C PRO A 731 5.27 11.56 -12.67
N SER A 732 5.62 10.38 -13.23
CA SER A 732 5.54 9.11 -12.48
C SER A 732 6.55 9.01 -11.33
N ASN A 733 7.62 9.81 -11.37
CA ASN A 733 8.71 9.84 -10.37
C ASN A 733 8.52 10.98 -9.34
N ILE A 734 7.47 11.79 -9.50
CA ILE A 734 7.06 12.78 -8.50
C ILE A 734 5.97 12.15 -7.63
N LEU A 735 6.32 11.77 -6.41
CA LEU A 735 5.40 11.16 -5.46
C LEU A 735 4.74 12.21 -4.57
N LEU A 736 3.51 11.95 -4.14
CA LEU A 736 2.71 12.87 -3.35
C LEU A 736 2.38 12.23 -2.00
N ASP A 737 2.84 12.87 -0.92
CA ASP A 737 2.50 12.44 0.43
C ASP A 737 1.07 12.84 0.83
N TYR A 738 0.68 12.54 2.07
CA TYR A 738 -0.69 12.76 2.57
C TYR A 738 -1.14 14.22 2.47
N ASP A 739 -0.20 15.18 2.57
CA ASP A 739 -0.46 16.61 2.56
C ASP A 739 -0.26 17.22 1.14
N MET A 740 -0.22 16.39 0.09
CA MET A 740 0.06 16.77 -1.31
C MET A 740 1.42 17.46 -1.51
N THR A 741 2.35 17.28 -0.57
CA THR A 741 3.72 17.76 -0.73
C THR A 741 4.45 16.84 -1.70
N SER A 742 5.09 17.42 -2.72
CA SER A 742 5.76 16.62 -3.73
C SER A 742 7.16 16.20 -3.29
N ARG A 743 7.50 14.95 -3.60
CA ARG A 743 8.77 14.33 -3.27
C ARG A 743 9.34 13.63 -4.50
N ILE A 744 10.53 14.04 -4.91
CA ILE A 744 11.24 13.41 -6.03
C ILE A 744 11.79 12.05 -5.58
N GLY A 745 11.46 11.00 -6.33
CA GLY A 745 11.93 9.63 -6.11
C GLY A 745 12.52 8.99 -7.36
N ASP A 746 12.98 7.74 -7.23
CA ASP A 746 13.63 6.94 -8.27
C ASP A 746 14.98 7.49 -8.78
N PHE A 747 16.01 7.38 -7.93
CA PHE A 747 17.37 7.83 -8.24
C PHE A 747 18.24 6.79 -8.96
N GLY A 748 17.64 5.75 -9.53
CA GLY A 748 18.38 4.65 -10.17
C GLY A 748 19.29 5.08 -11.33
N SER A 749 18.92 6.18 -12.00
CA SER A 749 19.67 6.76 -13.13
C SER A 749 20.53 7.97 -12.75
N ALA A 750 20.51 8.38 -11.48
CA ALA A 750 21.16 9.61 -11.05
C ALA A 750 22.69 9.53 -11.16
N LYS A 751 23.37 10.67 -11.32
CA LYS A 751 24.83 10.73 -11.44
C LYS A 751 25.42 11.95 -10.75
N PHE A 752 26.44 11.72 -9.94
CA PHE A 752 27.28 12.79 -9.40
C PHE A 752 28.25 13.29 -10.49
N LEU A 753 28.36 14.61 -10.64
CA LEU A 753 29.34 15.23 -11.54
C LEU A 753 30.76 15.16 -10.93
N SER A 754 31.43 14.03 -11.13
CA SER A 754 32.83 13.81 -10.75
C SER A 754 33.81 14.45 -11.74
N SER A 755 34.88 15.08 -11.23
CA SER A 755 35.98 15.67 -12.00
C SER A 755 37.11 14.70 -12.37
N ASN A 756 37.08 13.44 -11.92
CA ASN A 756 38.17 12.48 -12.13
C ASN A 756 37.78 11.40 -13.17
N PHE A 757 38.15 11.62 -14.43
CA PHE A 757 38.00 10.65 -15.52
C PHE A 757 39.28 9.85 -15.71
N THR A 758 39.29 8.59 -15.25
CA THR A 758 40.22 7.56 -15.77
C THR A 758 39.43 6.30 -16.11
N LYS A 759 38.56 6.41 -17.11
CA LYS A 759 38.19 5.38 -18.09
C LYS A 759 37.21 6.00 -19.10
N PRO A 760 37.43 5.86 -20.41
CA PRO A 760 36.44 6.22 -21.41
C PRO A 760 35.39 5.09 -21.42
N GLU A 761 34.31 5.26 -20.66
CA GLU A 761 33.14 4.39 -20.83
C GLU A 761 32.42 4.82 -22.12
N GLY A 762 32.57 3.98 -23.14
CA GLY A 762 31.95 4.16 -24.45
C GLY A 762 30.42 4.11 -24.37
N PHE A 763 29.76 4.86 -25.27
CA PHE A 763 28.33 4.81 -25.63
C PHE A 763 27.43 4.08 -24.61
N VAL A 764 27.29 4.65 -23.42
CA VAL A 764 26.42 4.12 -22.37
C VAL A 764 25.01 4.58 -22.67
N GLY A 765 24.11 3.62 -22.88
CA GLY A 765 22.73 3.81 -23.32
C GLY A 765 22.01 4.95 -22.59
N PHE A 766 21.26 5.73 -23.35
CA PHE A 766 20.45 6.85 -22.86
C PHE A 766 19.45 6.38 -21.81
N GLY A 767 19.84 6.47 -20.53
CA GLY A 767 18.92 6.33 -19.40
C GLY A 767 18.09 7.60 -19.29
N GLY A 768 16.79 7.47 -19.52
CA GLY A 768 15.82 8.57 -19.44
C GLY A 768 14.53 8.17 -20.14
N THR A 769 13.43 8.84 -19.82
CA THR A 769 12.12 8.53 -20.39
C THR A 769 11.84 9.32 -21.66
N ILE A 770 11.44 8.62 -22.73
CA ILE A 770 11.09 9.22 -24.03
C ILE A 770 10.10 10.38 -23.81
N GLY A 771 10.40 11.52 -24.44
CA GLY A 771 9.65 12.77 -24.27
C GLY A 771 10.26 13.77 -23.26
N TYR A 772 11.01 13.28 -22.26
CA TYR A 772 11.65 14.11 -21.23
C TYR A 772 13.18 14.18 -21.38
N ILE A 773 13.75 13.36 -22.26
CA ILE A 773 15.18 13.33 -22.56
C ILE A 773 15.56 14.64 -23.27
N PRO A 774 16.59 15.37 -22.77
CA PRO A 774 17.11 16.55 -23.44
C PRO A 774 17.63 16.23 -24.86
N PRO A 775 17.34 17.05 -25.89
CA PRO A 775 17.76 16.79 -27.27
C PRO A 775 19.26 16.59 -27.42
N GLU A 776 20.07 17.32 -26.66
CA GLU A 776 21.52 17.25 -26.72
C GLU A 776 22.08 15.91 -26.24
N TYR A 777 21.34 15.17 -25.39
CA TYR A 777 21.74 13.81 -25.02
C TYR A 777 21.69 12.93 -26.26
N GLY A 778 20.60 12.94 -27.03
CA GLY A 778 20.50 12.20 -28.30
C GLY A 778 21.59 12.53 -29.33
N MET A 779 22.25 13.68 -29.20
CA MET A 779 23.39 14.11 -30.03
C MET A 779 24.77 13.72 -29.45
N GLY A 780 24.81 13.00 -28.33
CA GLY A 780 26.04 12.53 -27.68
C GLY A 780 26.69 13.52 -26.72
N CYS A 781 26.00 14.59 -26.31
CA CYS A 781 26.53 15.54 -25.32
C CYS A 781 26.63 14.92 -23.92
N LYS A 782 27.52 15.47 -23.08
CA LYS A 782 27.73 15.01 -21.70
C LYS A 782 26.56 15.39 -20.81
N ILE A 783 26.29 14.54 -19.83
CA ILE A 783 25.27 14.76 -18.79
C ILE A 783 25.61 16.02 -18.00
N SER A 784 24.61 16.88 -17.80
CA SER A 784 24.75 18.18 -17.11
C SER A 784 23.50 18.53 -16.31
N THR A 785 23.62 19.50 -15.39
CA THR A 785 22.47 20.01 -14.62
C THR A 785 21.40 20.62 -15.54
N ALA A 786 21.78 21.16 -16.70
CA ALA A 786 20.87 21.67 -17.72
C ALA A 786 19.94 20.58 -18.30
N GLY A 787 20.31 19.30 -18.21
CA GLY A 787 19.45 18.20 -18.63
C GLY A 787 18.24 18.01 -17.71
N ASP A 788 18.45 18.04 -16.39
CA ASP A 788 17.34 18.00 -15.42
C ASP A 788 16.45 19.25 -15.54
N VAL A 789 17.03 20.42 -15.86
CA VAL A 789 16.27 21.66 -16.13
C VAL A 789 15.32 21.46 -17.31
N TYR A 790 15.78 20.82 -18.40
CA TYR A 790 14.93 20.50 -19.54
C TYR A 790 13.78 19.58 -19.17
N SER A 791 14.07 18.47 -18.48
CA SER A 791 13.03 17.54 -18.04
C SER A 791 12.03 18.20 -17.09
N PHE A 792 12.48 19.12 -16.22
CA PHE A 792 11.61 19.94 -15.38
C PHE A 792 10.70 20.86 -16.20
N GLY A 793 11.25 21.50 -17.23
CA GLY A 793 10.46 22.32 -18.16
C GLY A 793 9.37 21.52 -18.86
N VAL A 794 9.69 20.35 -19.41
CA VAL A 794 8.69 19.45 -20.05
C VAL A 794 7.62 19.01 -19.05
N LEU A 795 8.01 18.59 -17.85
CA LEU A 795 7.09 18.21 -16.78
C LEU A 795 6.14 19.35 -16.42
N LEU A 796 6.66 20.57 -16.33
CA LEU A 796 5.87 21.77 -16.02
C LEU A 796 4.83 22.05 -17.12
N LEU A 797 5.24 21.98 -18.40
CA LEU A 797 4.33 22.16 -19.54
C LEU A 797 3.27 21.06 -19.62
N GLU A 798 3.64 19.81 -19.39
CA GLU A 798 2.69 18.69 -19.38
C GLU A 798 1.69 18.84 -18.23
N MET A 799 2.16 19.24 -17.04
CA MET A 799 1.28 19.46 -15.92
C MET A 799 0.20 20.50 -16.31
N PHE A 800 0.57 21.65 -16.87
CA PHE A 800 -0.42 22.69 -17.20
C PHE A 800 -1.30 22.42 -18.42
N THR A 801 -0.89 21.54 -19.33
CA THR A 801 -1.65 21.21 -20.56
C THR A 801 -2.42 19.90 -20.47
N ALA A 802 -2.08 19.03 -19.50
CA ALA A 802 -2.53 17.63 -19.42
C ALA A 802 -2.32 16.84 -20.74
N LYS A 803 -1.29 17.19 -21.51
CA LYS A 803 -0.88 16.50 -22.74
C LYS A 803 0.47 15.82 -22.55
N ARG A 804 0.56 14.54 -22.86
CA ARG A 804 1.82 13.80 -22.75
C ARG A 804 2.76 14.24 -23.87
N PRO A 805 4.06 14.43 -23.62
CA PRO A 805 5.03 14.66 -24.70
C PRO A 805 5.09 13.50 -25.71
N THR A 806 4.51 12.35 -25.38
CA THR A 806 4.41 11.14 -26.21
C THR A 806 3.02 10.90 -26.82
N ASP A 807 2.06 11.83 -26.67
CA ASP A 807 0.74 11.67 -27.30
C ASP A 807 0.88 11.62 -28.83
N THR A 808 0.03 10.83 -29.49
CA THR A 808 0.11 10.58 -30.95
C THR A 808 -0.03 11.83 -31.82
N GLN A 809 -0.57 12.92 -31.26
CA GLN A 809 -0.63 14.24 -31.91
C GLN A 809 0.74 14.92 -32.03
N PHE A 810 1.75 14.46 -31.29
CA PHE A 810 3.12 14.93 -31.35
C PHE A 810 3.96 13.94 -32.17
N GLY A 811 4.47 14.40 -33.30
CA GLY A 811 5.26 13.62 -34.27
C GLY A 811 6.74 14.03 -34.29
N SER A 812 7.45 13.68 -35.37
CA SER A 812 8.88 14.00 -35.50
C SER A 812 9.21 15.50 -35.42
N ASP A 813 8.26 16.37 -35.80
CA ASP A 813 8.53 17.79 -36.02
C ASP A 813 7.86 18.72 -34.99
N LEU A 814 6.92 18.20 -34.18
CA LEU A 814 6.15 18.97 -33.20
C LEU A 814 6.30 18.38 -31.80
N SER A 815 7.07 19.05 -30.94
CA SER A 815 7.21 18.71 -29.52
C SER A 815 6.18 19.45 -28.66
N LEU A 816 5.96 18.97 -27.43
CA LEU A 816 5.11 19.68 -26.45
C LEU A 816 5.58 21.13 -26.22
N HIS A 817 6.89 21.37 -26.19
CA HIS A 817 7.46 22.72 -26.14
C HIS A 817 6.98 23.58 -27.31
N LYS A 818 7.17 23.13 -28.56
CA LYS A 818 6.78 23.88 -29.77
C LYS A 818 5.28 24.11 -29.84
N TYR A 819 4.49 23.14 -29.39
CA TYR A 819 3.04 23.27 -29.31
C TYR A 819 2.61 24.37 -28.34
N VAL A 820 3.18 24.41 -27.13
CA VAL A 820 2.85 25.45 -26.14
C VAL A 820 3.41 26.81 -26.56
N ASP A 821 4.64 26.85 -27.08
CA ASP A 821 5.31 28.07 -27.55
C ASP A 821 4.48 28.76 -28.65
N SER A 822 3.91 27.99 -29.58
CA SER A 822 3.05 28.52 -30.65
C SER A 822 1.76 29.20 -30.17
N ALA A 823 1.32 28.90 -28.95
CA ALA A 823 0.14 29.50 -28.32
C ALA A 823 0.49 30.61 -27.32
N PHE A 824 1.75 30.74 -26.91
CA PHE A 824 2.18 31.68 -25.88
C PHE A 824 2.44 33.09 -26.45
N PRO A 825 2.03 34.19 -25.78
CA PRO A 825 1.15 34.24 -24.61
C PRO A 825 -0.34 34.34 -24.96
N ASN A 826 -0.68 34.67 -26.22
CA ASN A 826 -2.00 35.21 -26.59
C ASN A 826 -3.13 34.17 -26.63
N THR A 827 -2.84 32.93 -27.04
CA THR A 827 -3.84 31.85 -27.19
C THR A 827 -3.59 30.70 -26.23
N ILE A 828 -2.78 30.91 -25.19
CA ILE A 828 -2.36 29.86 -24.25
C ILE A 828 -3.57 29.16 -23.58
N GLY A 829 -4.68 29.88 -23.37
CA GLY A 829 -5.91 29.32 -22.80
C GLY A 829 -6.53 28.18 -23.62
N GLU A 830 -6.20 28.06 -24.91
CA GLU A 830 -6.67 26.98 -25.79
C GLU A 830 -5.87 25.67 -25.60
N VAL A 831 -4.65 25.76 -25.08
CA VAL A 831 -3.75 24.61 -24.91
C VAL A 831 -3.64 24.13 -23.46
N LEU A 832 -4.13 24.92 -22.49
CA LEU A 832 -4.20 24.52 -21.08
C LEU A 832 -5.14 23.33 -20.88
N ASP A 833 -4.90 22.59 -19.80
CA ASP A 833 -5.72 21.45 -19.40
C ASP A 833 -7.21 21.88 -19.34
N PRO A 834 -8.07 21.30 -20.20
CA PRO A 834 -9.48 21.69 -20.29
C PRO A 834 -10.27 21.31 -19.03
N HIS A 835 -9.72 20.42 -18.20
CA HIS A 835 -10.28 20.00 -16.94
C HIS A 835 -9.68 20.73 -15.75
N MET A 836 -8.68 21.60 -15.94
CA MET A 836 -8.20 22.47 -14.88
C MET A 836 -9.36 23.35 -14.40
N PRO A 837 -9.69 23.34 -13.09
CA PRO A 837 -10.78 24.15 -12.53
C PRO A 837 -10.61 25.60 -12.95
N ARG A 838 -11.64 26.19 -13.58
CA ARG A 838 -11.60 27.57 -14.07
C ARG A 838 -12.41 28.45 -13.13
N ASP A 839 -11.76 29.39 -12.47
CA ASP A 839 -12.42 30.40 -11.64
C ASP A 839 -13.14 31.47 -12.49
N GLU A 840 -13.90 32.37 -11.84
CA GLU A 840 -14.67 33.42 -12.51
C GLU A 840 -13.82 34.20 -13.53
N LYS A 841 -14.43 34.60 -14.65
CA LYS A 841 -13.75 35.14 -15.84
C LYS A 841 -12.74 36.28 -15.56
N VAL A 842 -13.01 37.12 -14.56
CA VAL A 842 -12.14 38.23 -14.14
C VAL A 842 -10.94 37.76 -13.30
N VAL A 843 -11.14 36.77 -12.43
CA VAL A 843 -10.08 36.12 -11.64
C VAL A 843 -9.20 35.27 -12.56
N HIS A 844 -9.80 34.63 -13.56
CA HIS A 844 -9.09 33.90 -14.60
C HIS A 844 -8.11 34.81 -15.34
N ASP A 845 -8.50 36.00 -15.80
CA ASP A 845 -7.57 36.90 -16.51
C ASP A 845 -6.41 37.38 -15.60
N LEU A 846 -6.69 37.64 -14.32
CA LEU A 846 -5.67 37.99 -13.33
C LEU A 846 -4.70 36.81 -13.07
N TRP A 847 -5.22 35.61 -12.84
CA TRP A 847 -4.40 34.42 -12.59
C TRP A 847 -3.64 33.96 -13.82
N MET A 848 -4.22 34.16 -15.01
CA MET A 848 -3.55 33.95 -16.28
C MET A 848 -2.31 34.84 -16.38
N GLN A 849 -2.42 36.14 -16.07
CA GLN A 849 -1.30 37.07 -16.14
C GLN A 849 -0.29 36.90 -15.01
N SER A 850 -0.76 36.72 -13.77
CA SER A 850 0.10 36.73 -12.58
C SER A 850 0.74 35.38 -12.26
N PHE A 851 0.15 34.26 -12.71
CA PHE A 851 0.59 32.93 -12.28
C PHE A 851 0.75 31.95 -13.44
N ILE A 852 -0.23 31.79 -14.33
CA ILE A 852 -0.16 30.78 -15.38
C ILE A 852 0.86 31.17 -16.46
N LEU A 853 0.79 32.39 -17.00
CA LEU A 853 1.76 32.85 -18.00
C LEU A 853 3.20 32.80 -17.46
N PRO A 854 3.52 33.29 -16.25
CA PRO A 854 4.87 33.13 -15.67
C PRO A 854 5.29 31.67 -15.49
N MET A 855 4.39 30.77 -15.07
CA MET A 855 4.72 29.35 -14.92
C MET A 855 4.96 28.66 -16.27
N ILE A 856 4.17 28.99 -17.29
CA ILE A 856 4.39 28.51 -18.67
C ILE A 856 5.68 29.09 -19.24
N GLU A 857 5.97 30.38 -19.04
CA GLU A 857 7.21 31.01 -19.47
C GLU A 857 8.43 30.30 -18.87
N ILE A 858 8.38 29.98 -17.57
CA ILE A 858 9.42 29.17 -16.92
C ILE A 858 9.52 27.79 -17.57
N GLY A 859 8.40 27.13 -17.86
CA GLY A 859 8.37 25.84 -18.55
C GLY A 859 9.04 25.89 -19.92
N LEU A 860 8.74 26.92 -20.72
CA LEU A 860 9.35 27.17 -22.03
C LEU A 860 10.84 27.48 -21.93
N LEU A 861 11.24 28.39 -21.03
CA LEU A 861 12.65 28.73 -20.81
C LEU A 861 13.47 27.51 -20.39
N CYS A 862 12.94 26.68 -19.49
CA CYS A 862 13.59 25.48 -19.01
C CYS A 862 13.71 24.40 -20.11
N SER A 863 12.76 24.31 -21.05
CA SER A 863 12.70 23.28 -22.08
C SER A 863 13.23 23.70 -23.46
N LYS A 864 14.06 24.75 -23.54
CA LYS A 864 14.75 25.14 -24.79
C LYS A 864 15.66 24.03 -25.31
N GLU A 865 15.81 23.92 -26.64
CA GLU A 865 16.65 22.87 -27.27
C GLU A 865 18.13 22.98 -26.85
N SER A 866 18.67 24.19 -26.76
CA SER A 866 20.07 24.43 -26.37
C SER A 866 20.23 24.52 -24.84
N PRO A 867 21.18 23.79 -24.22
CA PRO A 867 21.40 23.82 -22.78
C PRO A 867 21.92 25.16 -22.26
N ASN A 868 22.62 25.95 -23.08
CA ASN A 868 23.14 27.27 -22.69
C ASN A 868 22.06 28.33 -22.57
N ASP A 869 20.89 28.10 -23.19
CA ASP A 869 19.76 29.04 -23.15
C ASP A 869 18.81 28.76 -21.99
N ARG A 870 19.07 27.72 -21.19
CA ARG A 870 18.26 27.31 -20.04
C ARG A 870 18.77 27.98 -18.76
N PRO A 871 17.87 28.46 -17.88
CA PRO A 871 18.26 29.02 -16.59
C PRO A 871 18.77 27.94 -15.63
N GLY A 872 19.58 28.34 -14.65
CA GLY A 872 19.99 27.44 -13.55
C GLY A 872 18.87 27.22 -12.53
N MET A 873 18.84 26.06 -11.88
CA MET A 873 17.75 25.72 -10.93
C MET A 873 17.63 26.65 -9.73
N ARG A 874 18.70 27.35 -9.32
CA ARG A 874 18.64 28.38 -8.27
C ARG A 874 17.74 29.55 -8.67
N GLU A 875 17.88 30.00 -9.92
CA GLU A 875 17.08 31.09 -10.47
C GLU A 875 15.63 30.63 -10.68
N VAL A 876 15.43 29.44 -11.25
CA VAL A 876 14.10 28.84 -11.44
C VAL A 876 13.38 28.67 -10.10
N CYS A 877 14.05 28.13 -9.09
CA CYS A 877 13.50 27.96 -7.75
C CYS A 877 13.13 29.31 -7.13
N ALA A 878 13.96 30.35 -7.27
CA ALA A 878 13.65 31.67 -6.76
C ALA A 878 12.42 32.29 -7.46
N LYS A 879 12.33 32.16 -8.79
CA LYS A 879 11.18 32.65 -9.58
C LYS A 879 9.89 31.94 -9.18
N ILE A 880 9.89 30.60 -9.12
CA ILE A 880 8.70 29.83 -8.72
C ILE A 880 8.34 30.07 -7.25
N ALA A 881 9.33 30.20 -6.35
CA ALA A 881 9.07 30.55 -4.95
C ALA A 881 8.44 31.94 -4.81
N SER A 882 8.85 32.91 -5.62
CA SER A 882 8.21 34.23 -5.69
C SER A 882 6.78 34.12 -6.19
N ILE A 883 6.53 33.38 -7.29
CA ILE A 883 5.18 33.14 -7.82
C ILE A 883 4.31 32.46 -6.77
N LYS A 884 4.83 31.45 -6.08
CA LYS A 884 4.11 30.75 -5.01
C LYS A 884 3.80 31.68 -3.84
N GLN A 885 4.76 32.50 -3.41
CA GLN A 885 4.54 33.45 -2.32
C GLN A 885 3.52 34.53 -2.71
N GLU A 886 3.54 34.98 -3.96
CA GLU A 886 2.54 35.90 -4.51
C GLU A 886 1.16 35.23 -4.56
N PHE A 887 1.09 33.98 -5.02
CA PHE A 887 -0.12 33.16 -5.08
C PHE A 887 -0.70 32.94 -3.68
N ASP A 888 0.12 32.53 -2.71
CA ASP A 888 -0.25 32.31 -1.31
C ASP A 888 -0.69 33.60 -0.58
N LYS A 889 -0.28 34.79 -1.07
CA LYS A 889 -0.77 36.10 -0.59
C LYS A 889 -2.08 36.52 -1.26
N THR A 890 -2.32 36.02 -2.47
CA THR A 890 -3.50 36.35 -3.29
C THR A 890 -4.69 35.44 -2.94
N MET A 891 -4.40 34.24 -2.43
CA MET A 891 -5.32 33.32 -1.76
C MET A 891 -5.55 33.74 -0.32
#